data_AF-A0A6I9W2I5-F1
#
_entry.id   AF-A0A6I9W2I5-F1
#
_cell.length_a   1.000
_cell.length_b   1.000
_cell.length_c   1.000
_cell.angle_alpha   90.00
_cell.angle_beta   90.00
_cell.angle_gamma   90.00
#
_symmetry.space_group_name_H-M   'P 1'
#
loop_
_entity.id
_entity.type
_entity.pdbx_description
1 polymer ?
#
loop_
_entity_poly.entity_id
_entity_poly.type
_entity_poly.pdbx_seq_one_letter_code
_entity_poly.pdbx_strand_id
1 'polypeptide(L)'
;MASSKSGDFQKVLEYRIYKCSSYSSCYLPENIIVDIPSDQSSRWSSDIDNHPQYLILKLQCPSVVKYITFGKYEKTHVCNIKKFKIYGGLEPENMMELLESGLRNDSIPETFDLKHVLGNEGNYFPIRYIKVLPLQSWGPSFNFSIWHIRLTGINDPKIVRPCLEWFNMYRQKEIIRLCMKHFRQMEQPEIVETLQRVTGVPLEDPRLSTLYDLLVTKGDHLQAERFISNALTMGLLNDYINAQTYRAIWTKLSSGEPKPGMRGGHQMVLDPTAEVLYLFGGWDGNQDLSDLWSYDIEAGKWTLICKDTEAVGGPSARSCHKMCLDPQRRQLFTLGRYLDTQYRTCENLKSDFYVYDIESNKWTQISEDTGTMGGPPLVFDHQMSMDVEKRTIYVFGGRVLTHPSSADEHGLIPEPHFSGLYSYHVPTGTWIRLACDIADKPCSRDMPIYRSRAGHSMLFHPRSRKLYIFAGQRGKEYLSDFFTYEVDTQHVEYISYNEFGTTKDSNHVPAAGFTQRATIDPELGEIYVLSGLSKDKDKRDDNVQNSFWVYNIQNSKWSCVYRNENVGEKYWSKMQDYEPCPRFAHQLVYDHTRKVHFLFGGNPGRSCLPNLRLDDFWQLELRRPTAEQILKKCKLIIRKHKFRELALSNSIEALEYLQTKIFEIIDHSDMQQTKEFQLLTSILFRKQNNSLEDASHSNTILNELTAGAATQQCINARDVHNLRTELYNKLAEFFPESLTQPRANLIDLLPL
;
A
#
# COMPACT_ATOMS: atom_id res chain seq x y z
N MET A 1 -32.92 -3.35 8.55
CA MET A 1 -32.96 -4.68 7.92
C MET A 1 -33.26 -4.54 6.44
N ALA A 2 -32.21 -4.65 5.63
CA ALA A 2 -32.26 -5.02 4.22
C ALA A 2 -30.93 -5.74 3.97
N SER A 3 -30.89 -7.07 4.17
CA SER A 3 -29.67 -7.84 3.98
C SER A 3 -29.34 -7.92 2.49
N SER A 4 -28.14 -7.47 2.14
CA SER A 4 -27.23 -7.99 1.11
C SER A 4 -27.81 -8.94 0.04
N LYS A 5 -28.77 -8.49 -0.77
CA LYS A 5 -28.90 -9.01 -2.13
C LYS A 5 -27.86 -8.27 -2.95
N SER A 6 -26.75 -8.93 -3.25
CA SER A 6 -25.77 -8.49 -4.24
C SER A 6 -26.48 -8.32 -5.58
N GLY A 7 -26.97 -7.11 -5.85
CA GLY A 7 -27.46 -6.73 -7.16
C GLY A 7 -26.30 -6.86 -8.13
N ASP A 8 -26.51 -7.58 -9.23
CA ASP A 8 -25.49 -7.81 -10.24
C ASP A 8 -25.06 -6.46 -10.84
N PHE A 9 -23.87 -5.97 -10.48
CA PHE A 9 -23.32 -4.67 -10.90
C PHE A 9 -22.88 -4.67 -12.38
N GLN A 10 -23.53 -5.44 -13.24
CA GLN A 10 -23.11 -5.70 -14.62
C GLN A 10 -23.90 -4.88 -15.65
N LYS A 11 -24.85 -4.03 -15.24
CA LYS A 11 -25.64 -3.24 -16.18
C LYS A 11 -24.86 -2.02 -16.69
N VAL A 12 -24.77 -1.89 -18.02
CA VAL A 12 -24.22 -0.70 -18.69
C VAL A 12 -25.16 0.48 -18.49
N LEU A 13 -24.61 1.63 -18.09
CA LEU A 13 -25.34 2.85 -17.80
C LEU A 13 -25.21 3.84 -18.96
N GLU A 14 -26.36 4.28 -19.48
CA GLU A 14 -26.41 5.27 -20.57
C GLU A 14 -26.16 6.70 -20.07
N TYR A 15 -25.35 7.44 -20.82
CA TYR A 15 -25.01 8.84 -20.54
C TYR A 15 -24.98 9.66 -21.83
N ARG A 16 -24.99 10.99 -21.67
CA ARG A 16 -24.68 11.96 -22.73
C ARG A 16 -23.57 12.90 -22.29
N ILE A 17 -22.89 13.54 -23.23
CA ILE A 17 -21.95 14.62 -22.92
C ILE A 17 -22.75 15.82 -22.39
N TYR A 18 -22.37 16.31 -21.22
CA TYR A 18 -22.98 17.49 -20.58
C TYR A 18 -22.16 18.75 -20.85
N LYS A 19 -20.85 18.66 -20.65
CA LYS A 19 -19.91 19.77 -20.82
C LYS A 19 -18.52 19.23 -21.10
N CYS A 20 -17.73 19.95 -21.87
CA CYS A 20 -16.30 19.69 -22.04
C CYS A 20 -15.53 21.00 -21.84
N SER A 21 -14.22 20.90 -21.61
CA SER A 21 -13.32 22.07 -21.53
C SER A 21 -13.00 22.65 -22.91
N SER A 22 -12.48 21.80 -23.80
CA SER A 22 -12.10 22.11 -25.18
C SER A 22 -12.16 20.83 -26.01
N TYR A 23 -12.19 20.97 -27.34
CA TYR A 23 -12.02 19.85 -28.25
C TYR A 23 -11.53 20.36 -29.61
N SER A 24 -10.73 19.56 -30.29
CA SER A 24 -10.39 19.84 -31.69
C SER A 24 -11.55 19.47 -32.61
N SER A 25 -11.72 20.22 -33.70
CA SER A 25 -12.87 20.08 -34.62
C SER A 25 -13.07 18.67 -35.20
N CYS A 26 -11.99 17.88 -35.31
CA CYS A 26 -12.03 16.51 -35.82
C CYS A 26 -12.30 15.45 -34.73
N TYR A 27 -12.29 15.80 -33.44
CA TYR A 27 -12.31 14.87 -32.31
C TYR A 27 -13.35 15.30 -31.26
N LEU A 28 -14.62 15.17 -31.64
CA LEU A 28 -15.76 15.63 -30.86
C LEU A 28 -15.92 14.84 -29.54
N PRO A 29 -16.43 15.48 -28.46
CA PRO A 29 -16.74 14.80 -27.21
C PRO A 29 -17.62 13.55 -27.34
N GLU A 30 -18.57 13.55 -28.27
CA GLU A 30 -19.54 12.49 -28.49
C GLU A 30 -18.91 11.20 -29.01
N ASN A 31 -17.73 11.29 -29.62
CA ASN A 31 -17.03 10.14 -30.20
C ASN A 31 -16.66 9.09 -29.14
N ILE A 32 -16.59 9.47 -27.86
CA ILE A 32 -16.24 8.54 -26.77
C ILE A 32 -17.36 7.55 -26.43
N ILE A 33 -18.57 7.74 -26.97
CA ILE A 33 -19.73 6.90 -26.66
C ILE A 33 -19.63 5.55 -27.38
N VAL A 34 -18.95 5.50 -28.54
CA VAL A 34 -18.81 4.29 -29.36
C VAL A 34 -17.36 3.81 -29.29
N ASP A 35 -17.18 2.49 -29.13
CA ASP A 35 -15.85 1.88 -29.07
C ASP A 35 -15.45 1.38 -30.46
N ILE A 36 -14.59 2.12 -31.16
CA ILE A 36 -14.04 1.73 -32.47
C ILE A 36 -12.50 1.78 -32.41
N PRO A 37 -11.83 0.76 -31.86
CA PRO A 37 -10.38 0.77 -31.65
C PRO A 37 -9.52 0.97 -32.90
N SER A 38 -10.05 0.62 -34.08
CA SER A 38 -9.35 0.75 -35.37
C SER A 38 -9.48 2.13 -36.00
N ASP A 39 -10.37 2.99 -35.51
CA ASP A 39 -10.64 4.31 -36.07
C ASP A 39 -10.00 5.40 -35.22
N GLN A 40 -9.01 6.10 -35.79
CA GLN A 40 -8.31 7.18 -35.10
C GLN A 40 -9.21 8.38 -34.76
N SER A 41 -10.32 8.55 -35.50
CA SER A 41 -11.27 9.65 -35.30
C SER A 41 -12.29 9.37 -34.19
N SER A 42 -12.44 8.11 -33.76
CA SER A 42 -13.35 7.67 -32.68
C SER A 42 -12.80 8.01 -31.30
N ARG A 43 -12.56 9.30 -31.06
CA ARG A 43 -12.07 9.84 -29.79
C ARG A 43 -12.52 11.28 -29.60
N TRP A 44 -12.56 11.69 -28.33
CA TRP A 44 -12.42 13.08 -27.96
C TRP A 44 -10.94 13.42 -27.83
N SER A 45 -10.53 14.59 -28.32
CA SER A 45 -9.21 15.14 -28.07
C SER A 45 -9.34 16.61 -27.68
N SER A 46 -8.66 17.04 -26.61
CA SER A 46 -8.59 18.45 -26.24
C SER A 46 -7.92 19.27 -27.35
N ASP A 47 -8.26 20.56 -27.43
CA ASP A 47 -7.66 21.46 -28.44
C ASP A 47 -6.32 22.05 -27.98
N ILE A 48 -6.13 22.10 -26.66
CA ILE A 48 -4.91 22.55 -25.99
C ILE A 48 -4.48 21.51 -24.94
N ASP A 49 -3.22 21.57 -24.54
CA ASP A 49 -2.59 20.70 -23.53
C ASP A 49 -2.55 21.33 -22.13
N ASN A 50 -2.98 22.60 -21.98
CA ASN A 50 -3.01 23.31 -20.70
C ASN A 50 -4.12 22.81 -19.76
N HIS A 51 -3.81 22.74 -18.47
CA HIS A 51 -4.76 22.35 -17.42
C HIS A 51 -5.65 23.51 -16.98
N PRO A 52 -6.91 23.24 -16.55
CA PRO A 52 -7.56 21.92 -16.47
C PRO A 52 -8.39 21.57 -17.72
N GLN A 53 -8.16 20.39 -18.32
CA GLN A 53 -9.05 19.81 -19.33
C GLN A 53 -10.04 18.82 -18.69
N TYR A 54 -11.29 18.74 -19.16
CA TYR A 54 -12.30 17.86 -18.59
C TYR A 54 -13.43 17.49 -19.55
N LEU A 55 -14.10 16.37 -19.25
CA LEU A 55 -15.39 15.96 -19.79
C LEU A 55 -16.36 15.70 -18.64
N ILE A 56 -17.56 16.26 -18.71
CA ILE A 56 -18.67 15.98 -17.79
C ILE A 56 -19.70 15.15 -18.56
N LEU A 57 -19.98 13.97 -18.04
CA LEU A 57 -20.98 13.03 -18.52
C LEU A 57 -22.23 13.16 -17.64
N LYS A 58 -23.42 13.14 -18.25
CA LYS A 58 -24.71 13.14 -17.54
C LYS A 58 -25.44 11.84 -17.81
N LEU A 59 -25.67 11.07 -16.75
CA LEU A 59 -26.45 9.83 -16.79
C LEU A 59 -27.92 10.12 -17.06
N GLN A 60 -28.64 9.17 -17.67
CA GLN A 60 -30.07 9.32 -17.97
C GLN A 60 -30.97 9.40 -16.74
N CYS A 61 -30.68 8.60 -15.71
CA CYS A 61 -31.28 8.60 -14.37
C CYS A 61 -30.15 8.63 -13.31
N PRO A 62 -30.35 9.17 -12.09
CA PRO A 62 -29.42 8.95 -10.99
C PRO A 62 -29.15 7.45 -10.85
N SER A 63 -27.88 7.06 -10.68
CA SER A 63 -27.47 5.66 -10.66
C SER A 63 -26.34 5.45 -9.66
N VAL A 64 -26.19 4.24 -9.13
CA VAL A 64 -24.99 3.84 -8.39
C VAL A 64 -23.99 3.33 -9.41
N VAL A 65 -22.90 4.06 -9.62
CA VAL A 65 -21.89 3.74 -10.64
C VAL A 65 -20.75 3.01 -9.95
N LYS A 66 -20.48 1.77 -10.34
CA LYS A 66 -19.43 0.95 -9.73
C LYS A 66 -18.16 0.92 -10.57
N TYR A 67 -18.29 0.80 -11.89
CA TYR A 67 -17.13 0.68 -12.76
C TYR A 67 -17.11 1.74 -13.86
N ILE A 68 -15.90 2.19 -14.21
CA ILE A 68 -15.61 2.92 -15.44
C ILE A 68 -14.61 2.11 -16.26
N THR A 69 -14.94 1.84 -17.52
CA THR A 69 -14.04 1.21 -18.50
C THR A 69 -13.58 2.26 -19.51
N PHE A 70 -12.29 2.31 -19.77
CA PHE A 70 -11.70 3.06 -20.87
C PHE A 70 -11.39 2.10 -22.03
N GLY A 71 -12.04 2.30 -23.17
CA GLY A 71 -11.59 1.67 -24.42
C GLY A 71 -10.32 2.35 -24.93
N LYS A 72 -9.58 1.67 -25.80
CA LYS A 72 -8.27 2.12 -26.29
C LYS A 72 -8.13 1.94 -27.79
N TYR A 73 -7.29 2.78 -28.38
CA TYR A 73 -6.86 2.62 -29.77
C TYR A 73 -6.03 1.34 -29.94
N GLU A 74 -6.10 0.72 -31.11
CA GLU A 74 -5.38 -0.51 -31.44
C GLU A 74 -3.85 -0.39 -31.32
N LYS A 75 -3.32 0.85 -31.28
CA LYS A 75 -1.90 1.16 -31.17
C LYS A 75 -1.63 2.15 -30.04
N THR A 76 -0.40 2.13 -29.54
CA THR A 76 0.10 3.15 -28.60
C THR A 76 0.05 4.54 -29.25
N HIS A 77 -0.33 5.56 -28.50
CA HIS A 77 -0.44 6.92 -29.03
C HIS A 77 0.00 7.95 -27.98
N VAL A 78 0.71 9.00 -28.40
CA VAL A 78 1.27 10.02 -27.49
C VAL A 78 0.19 10.80 -26.74
N CYS A 79 -0.94 11.08 -27.39
CA CYS A 79 -2.09 11.73 -26.76
C CYS A 79 -2.90 10.85 -25.79
N ASN A 80 -2.55 9.57 -25.62
CA ASN A 80 -3.23 8.71 -24.64
C ASN A 80 -3.09 9.32 -23.25
N ILE A 81 -4.19 9.36 -22.52
CA ILE A 81 -4.17 9.76 -21.12
C ILE A 81 -3.26 8.82 -20.35
N LYS A 82 -2.45 9.42 -19.49
CA LYS A 82 -1.54 8.76 -18.57
C LYS A 82 -2.00 8.90 -17.13
N LYS A 83 -2.54 10.06 -16.74
CA LYS A 83 -3.15 10.30 -15.42
C LYS A 83 -4.49 10.99 -15.56
N PHE A 84 -5.44 10.65 -14.71
CA PHE A 84 -6.74 11.27 -14.65
C PHE A 84 -7.35 11.20 -13.24
N LYS A 85 -8.30 12.08 -12.98
CA LYS A 85 -9.22 11.99 -11.83
C LYS A 85 -10.65 11.85 -12.31
N ILE A 86 -11.46 11.11 -11.56
CA ILE A 86 -12.90 10.95 -11.77
C ILE A 86 -13.61 11.56 -10.58
N TYR A 87 -14.56 12.44 -10.85
CA TYR A 87 -15.47 12.99 -9.85
C TYR A 87 -16.91 12.60 -10.15
N GLY A 88 -17.72 12.46 -9.12
CA GLY A 88 -19.14 12.12 -9.24
C GLY A 88 -20.00 12.91 -8.28
N GLY A 89 -21.19 13.30 -8.72
CA GLY A 89 -22.15 14.02 -7.90
C GLY A 89 -23.55 14.03 -8.48
N LEU A 90 -24.50 14.52 -7.69
CA LEU A 90 -25.85 14.81 -8.17
C LEU A 90 -25.93 16.13 -8.94
N GLU A 91 -24.98 17.03 -8.69
CA GLU A 91 -24.87 18.36 -9.27
C GLU A 91 -23.50 18.52 -9.97
N PRO A 92 -23.42 19.22 -11.11
CA PRO A 92 -22.17 19.37 -11.85
C PRO A 92 -21.11 20.23 -11.13
N GLU A 93 -21.54 21.14 -10.26
CA GLU A 93 -20.67 22.05 -9.52
C GLU A 93 -20.17 21.45 -8.20
N ASN A 94 -20.86 20.42 -7.69
CA ASN A 94 -20.56 19.79 -6.40
C ASN A 94 -20.42 18.28 -6.58
N MET A 95 -19.19 17.85 -6.82
CA MET A 95 -18.82 16.45 -7.00
C MET A 95 -17.73 16.04 -6.02
N MET A 96 -17.79 14.79 -5.57
CA MET A 96 -16.72 14.17 -4.80
C MET A 96 -15.76 13.40 -5.69
N GLU A 97 -14.49 13.34 -5.30
CA GLU A 97 -13.52 12.50 -5.98
C GLU A 97 -13.88 11.02 -5.78
N LEU A 98 -13.99 10.28 -6.89
CA LEU A 98 -14.32 8.86 -6.92
C LEU A 98 -13.09 7.98 -7.09
N LEU A 99 -12.12 8.47 -7.86
CA LEU A 99 -10.93 7.74 -8.28
C LEU A 99 -9.89 8.72 -8.81
N GLU A 100 -8.63 8.54 -8.42
CA GLU A 100 -7.46 9.08 -9.13
C GLU A 100 -6.65 7.90 -9.65
N SER A 101 -6.35 7.87 -10.95
CA SER A 101 -5.66 6.74 -11.57
C SER A 101 -4.95 7.13 -12.87
N GLY A 102 -4.43 6.15 -13.60
CA GLY A 102 -3.73 6.31 -14.86
C GLY A 102 -3.99 5.18 -15.85
N LEU A 103 -3.80 5.43 -17.14
CA LEU A 103 -3.94 4.42 -18.19
C LEU A 103 -2.56 4.03 -18.75
N ARG A 104 -2.40 2.74 -19.05
CA ARG A 104 -1.25 2.24 -19.81
C ARG A 104 -1.32 2.71 -21.26
N ASN A 105 -0.16 2.95 -21.88
CA ASN A 105 -0.06 3.23 -23.31
C ASN A 105 0.00 1.94 -24.11
N ASP A 106 -1.11 1.21 -24.18
CA ASP A 106 -1.29 -0.04 -24.94
C ASP A 106 -2.70 -0.08 -25.55
N SER A 107 -3.08 -1.21 -26.16
CA SER A 107 -4.38 -1.40 -26.80
C SER A 107 -5.40 -2.14 -25.93
N ILE A 108 -5.06 -2.47 -24.68
CA ILE A 108 -5.90 -3.30 -23.82
C ILE A 108 -6.86 -2.40 -23.03
N PRO A 109 -8.19 -2.55 -23.16
CA PRO A 109 -9.14 -1.78 -22.36
C PRO A 109 -8.93 -1.97 -20.86
N GLU A 110 -9.13 -0.90 -20.08
CA GLU A 110 -8.91 -0.92 -18.62
C GLU A 110 -10.18 -0.54 -17.87
N THR A 111 -10.52 -1.30 -16.83
CA THR A 111 -11.70 -1.07 -16.00
C THR A 111 -11.29 -0.78 -14.56
N PHE A 112 -11.90 0.24 -13.96
CA PHE A 112 -11.59 0.72 -12.62
C PHE A 112 -12.85 0.71 -11.75
N ASP A 113 -12.72 0.26 -10.50
CA ASP A 113 -13.76 0.42 -9.47
C ASP A 113 -13.78 1.88 -8.98
N LEU A 114 -14.97 2.46 -8.94
CA LEU A 114 -15.22 3.81 -8.46
C LEU A 114 -15.72 3.74 -7.03
N LYS A 115 -15.28 4.67 -6.17
CA LYS A 115 -15.88 4.84 -4.85
C LYS A 115 -17.40 5.03 -5.02
N HIS A 116 -18.19 4.08 -4.50
CA HIS A 116 -19.64 4.05 -4.68
C HIS A 116 -20.41 3.89 -3.35
N VAL A 117 -19.68 3.81 -2.22
CA VAL A 117 -20.20 3.64 -0.86
C VAL A 117 -19.72 4.78 0.04
N LEU A 118 -20.59 5.24 0.95
CA LEU A 118 -20.30 6.24 1.97
C LEU A 118 -20.63 5.72 3.39
N GLY A 119 -19.72 6.01 4.32
CA GLY A 119 -19.84 5.62 5.73
C GLY A 119 -19.59 4.14 6.01
N ASN A 120 -19.62 3.77 7.29
CA ASN A 120 -19.30 2.41 7.76
C ASN A 120 -20.41 1.39 7.51
N GLU A 121 -21.63 1.84 7.17
CA GLU A 121 -22.81 0.98 6.98
C GLU A 121 -23.00 0.48 5.55
N GLY A 122 -22.07 0.76 4.62
CA GLY A 122 -22.17 0.22 3.27
C GLY A 122 -23.24 0.90 2.39
N ASN A 123 -23.65 2.12 2.72
CA ASN A 123 -24.70 2.83 1.97
C ASN A 123 -24.18 3.35 0.63
N TYR A 124 -24.88 3.01 -0.46
CA TYR A 124 -24.53 3.52 -1.79
C TYR A 124 -24.91 4.99 -1.94
N PHE A 125 -24.06 5.76 -2.62
CA PHE A 125 -24.40 7.13 -2.99
C PHE A 125 -24.69 7.25 -4.49
N PRO A 126 -25.81 7.88 -4.87
CA PRO A 126 -26.19 8.01 -6.28
C PRO A 126 -25.44 9.14 -6.96
N ILE A 127 -25.12 8.91 -8.23
CA ILE A 127 -24.43 9.86 -9.11
C ILE A 127 -25.35 10.18 -10.29
N ARG A 128 -25.36 11.46 -10.67
CA ARG A 128 -26.02 11.96 -11.89
C ARG A 128 -25.01 12.44 -12.93
N TYR A 129 -23.93 13.05 -12.46
CA TYR A 129 -22.88 13.63 -13.27
C TYR A 129 -21.54 13.00 -12.91
N ILE A 130 -20.78 12.63 -13.93
CA ILE A 130 -19.39 12.17 -13.78
C ILE A 130 -18.49 13.13 -14.50
N LYS A 131 -17.47 13.67 -13.83
CA LYS A 131 -16.43 14.49 -14.46
C LYS A 131 -15.15 13.68 -14.58
N VAL A 132 -14.68 13.50 -15.80
CA VAL A 132 -13.37 12.94 -16.15
C VAL A 132 -12.41 14.10 -16.33
N LEU A 133 -11.35 14.13 -15.54
CA LEU A 133 -10.33 15.18 -15.52
C LEU A 133 -8.98 14.58 -15.92
N PRO A 134 -8.59 14.62 -17.22
CA PRO A 134 -7.24 14.29 -17.63
C PRO A 134 -6.20 15.19 -16.96
N LEU A 135 -5.13 14.60 -16.44
CA LEU A 135 -4.04 15.27 -15.74
C LEU A 135 -2.70 15.15 -16.44
N GLN A 136 -2.51 14.12 -17.27
CA GLN A 136 -1.25 13.93 -17.98
C GLN A 136 -1.48 13.06 -19.21
N SER A 137 -0.82 13.35 -20.32
CA SER A 137 -0.72 12.50 -21.51
C SER A 137 0.63 11.77 -21.54
N TRP A 138 0.77 10.75 -22.38
CA TRP A 138 2.03 9.99 -22.51
C TRP A 138 3.12 10.75 -23.25
N GLY A 139 2.74 11.58 -24.23
CA GLY A 139 3.62 12.53 -24.87
C GLY A 139 3.78 13.80 -24.03
N PRO A 140 4.99 14.33 -23.84
CA PRO A 140 5.17 15.63 -23.19
C PRO A 140 4.50 16.72 -24.01
N SER A 141 3.67 17.55 -23.39
CA SER A 141 2.96 18.67 -24.04
C SER A 141 2.06 18.27 -25.22
N PHE A 142 1.44 17.09 -25.12
CA PHE A 142 0.41 16.65 -26.08
C PHE A 142 -1.00 16.77 -25.49
N ASN A 143 -1.96 17.03 -26.37
CA ASN A 143 -3.39 17.06 -26.07
C ASN A 143 -3.87 15.75 -25.45
N PHE A 144 -4.94 15.81 -24.66
CA PHE A 144 -5.51 14.64 -24.00
C PHE A 144 -6.53 13.99 -24.91
N SER A 145 -6.45 12.67 -25.09
CA SER A 145 -7.42 11.91 -25.87
C SER A 145 -8.09 10.81 -25.06
N ILE A 146 -9.41 10.75 -25.16
CA ILE A 146 -10.26 9.68 -24.61
C ILE A 146 -10.91 8.98 -25.80
N TRP A 147 -10.67 7.68 -25.92
CA TRP A 147 -11.17 6.88 -27.04
C TRP A 147 -12.59 6.42 -26.80
N HIS A 148 -12.84 5.80 -25.64
CA HIS A 148 -14.17 5.34 -25.29
C HIS A 148 -14.35 5.31 -23.77
N ILE A 149 -15.57 5.57 -23.29
CA ILE A 149 -15.95 5.39 -21.90
C ILE A 149 -17.20 4.51 -21.81
N ARG A 150 -17.15 3.49 -20.95
CA ARG A 150 -18.31 2.71 -20.54
C ARG A 150 -18.47 2.78 -19.03
N LEU A 151 -19.69 3.06 -18.59
CA LEU A 151 -20.06 3.11 -17.17
C LEU A 151 -20.91 1.89 -16.84
N THR A 152 -20.61 1.21 -15.73
CA THR A 152 -21.37 0.02 -15.29
C THR A 152 -21.80 0.20 -13.84
N GLY A 153 -23.04 -0.18 -13.53
CA GLY A 153 -23.60 -0.05 -12.20
C GLY A 153 -25.07 -0.42 -12.11
N ILE A 154 -25.79 0.23 -11.18
CA ILE A 154 -27.20 -0.04 -10.91
C ILE A 154 -28.02 1.23 -11.11
N ASN A 155 -29.07 1.14 -11.94
CA ASN A 155 -30.05 2.21 -12.14
C ASN A 155 -31.49 1.77 -11.86
N ASP A 156 -31.69 0.62 -11.19
CA ASP A 156 -33.02 0.17 -10.77
C ASP A 156 -33.60 1.17 -9.75
N PRO A 157 -34.75 1.82 -10.04
CA PRO A 157 -35.39 2.75 -9.11
C PRO A 157 -35.66 2.17 -7.73
N LYS A 158 -35.87 0.85 -7.60
CA LYS A 158 -36.11 0.18 -6.31
C LYS A 158 -34.89 0.23 -5.38
N ILE A 159 -33.69 0.26 -5.95
CA ILE A 159 -32.42 0.33 -5.21
C ILE A 159 -31.98 1.79 -5.09
N VAL A 160 -32.02 2.54 -6.20
CA VAL A 160 -31.46 3.89 -6.24
C VAL A 160 -32.30 4.91 -5.46
N ARG A 161 -33.64 4.79 -5.48
CA ARG A 161 -34.50 5.77 -4.78
C ARG A 161 -34.24 5.82 -3.27
N PRO A 162 -34.18 4.68 -2.54
CA PRO A 162 -33.75 4.67 -1.14
C PRO A 162 -32.36 5.28 -0.93
N CYS A 163 -31.39 5.00 -1.81
CA CYS A 163 -30.04 5.59 -1.73
C CYS A 163 -30.05 7.11 -1.88
N LEU A 164 -30.90 7.64 -2.77
CA LEU A 164 -31.06 9.08 -2.98
C LEU A 164 -31.71 9.78 -1.77
N GLU A 165 -32.76 9.17 -1.22
CA GLU A 165 -33.41 9.66 0.01
C GLU A 165 -32.41 9.69 1.17
N TRP A 166 -31.68 8.60 1.36
CA TRP A 166 -30.63 8.51 2.39
C TRP A 166 -29.52 9.54 2.17
N PHE A 167 -29.00 9.69 0.95
CA PHE A 167 -27.91 10.62 0.66
C PHE A 167 -28.31 12.09 0.88
N ASN A 168 -29.55 12.45 0.53
CA ASN A 168 -30.08 13.78 0.82
C ASN A 168 -30.22 14.02 2.33
N MET A 169 -30.72 13.03 3.09
CA MET A 169 -30.76 13.11 4.55
C MET A 169 -29.35 13.23 5.15
N TYR A 170 -28.38 12.49 4.62
CA TYR A 170 -26.98 12.56 5.04
C TYR A 170 -26.39 13.96 4.80
N ARG A 171 -26.55 14.53 3.60
CA ARG A 171 -26.12 15.91 3.29
C ARG A 171 -26.75 16.93 4.26
N GLN A 172 -28.05 16.80 4.53
CA GLN A 172 -28.73 17.69 5.48
C GLN A 172 -28.15 17.57 6.90
N LYS A 173 -27.91 16.35 7.39
CA LYS A 173 -27.29 16.12 8.70
C LYS A 173 -25.90 16.74 8.79
N GLU A 174 -25.06 16.58 7.77
CA GLU A 174 -23.71 17.15 7.75
C GLU A 174 -23.73 18.69 7.70
N ILE A 175 -24.65 19.30 6.96
CA ILE A 175 -24.82 20.76 6.98
C ILE A 175 -25.21 21.25 8.38
N ILE A 176 -26.15 20.58 9.04
CA ILE A 176 -26.56 20.93 10.41
C ILE A 176 -25.36 20.81 11.37
N ARG A 177 -24.56 19.74 11.25
CA ARG A 177 -23.33 19.54 12.04
C ARG A 177 -22.29 20.63 11.80
N LEU A 178 -22.10 21.06 10.54
CA LEU A 178 -21.20 22.18 10.20
C LEU A 178 -21.68 23.51 10.79
N CYS A 179 -22.98 23.79 10.73
CA CYS A 179 -23.58 24.97 11.37
C CYS A 179 -23.38 24.93 12.88
N MET A 180 -23.68 23.81 13.53
CA MET A 180 -23.48 23.64 14.97
C MET A 180 -22.00 23.82 15.37
N LYS A 181 -21.05 23.26 14.62
CA LYS A 181 -19.62 23.49 14.83
C LYS A 181 -19.26 24.97 14.75
N HIS A 182 -19.77 25.67 13.73
CA HIS A 182 -19.50 27.09 13.52
C HIS A 182 -20.06 27.95 14.68
N PHE A 183 -21.31 27.73 15.08
CA PHE A 183 -21.91 28.45 16.21
C PHE A 183 -21.25 28.10 17.55
N ARG A 184 -20.78 26.86 17.72
CA ARG A 184 -19.97 26.46 18.87
C ARG A 184 -18.66 27.26 18.96
N GLN A 185 -17.97 27.46 17.83
CA GLN A 185 -16.76 28.29 17.74
C GLN A 185 -17.03 29.80 17.98
N MET A 186 -18.27 30.25 17.73
CA MET A 186 -18.71 31.61 18.03
C MET A 186 -19.21 31.79 19.47
N GLU A 187 -19.07 30.78 20.32
CA GLU A 187 -19.53 30.81 21.71
C GLU A 187 -21.06 31.06 21.82
N GLN A 188 -21.84 30.47 20.90
CA GLN A 188 -23.31 30.55 20.87
C GLN A 188 -23.98 29.20 21.23
N PRO A 189 -23.90 28.74 22.49
CA PRO A 189 -24.39 27.42 22.89
C PRO A 189 -25.92 27.27 22.72
N GLU A 190 -26.69 28.34 22.94
CA GLU A 190 -28.15 28.33 22.79
C GLU A 190 -28.59 27.96 21.36
N ILE A 191 -27.84 28.42 20.35
CA ILE A 191 -28.11 28.09 18.94
C ILE A 191 -27.79 26.61 18.69
N VAL A 192 -26.66 26.12 19.21
CA VAL A 192 -26.24 24.72 19.06
C VAL A 192 -27.27 23.78 19.71
N GLU A 193 -27.68 24.06 20.94
CA GLU A 193 -28.70 23.28 21.66
C GLU A 193 -30.06 23.33 20.98
N THR A 194 -30.45 24.50 20.47
CA THR A 194 -31.71 24.65 19.74
C THR A 194 -31.68 23.85 18.44
N LEU A 195 -30.60 23.94 17.65
CA LEU A 195 -30.43 23.16 16.43
C LEU A 195 -30.45 21.66 16.72
N GLN A 196 -29.72 21.21 17.73
CA GLN A 196 -29.68 19.79 18.12
C GLN A 196 -31.07 19.29 18.58
N ARG A 197 -31.79 20.07 19.40
CA ARG A 197 -33.13 19.73 19.88
C ARG A 197 -34.17 19.68 18.75
N VAL A 198 -34.15 20.65 17.84
CA VAL A 198 -35.13 20.76 16.76
C VAL A 198 -34.87 19.73 15.66
N THR A 199 -33.61 19.47 15.33
CA THR A 199 -33.23 18.58 14.22
C THR A 199 -32.99 17.13 14.65
N GLY A 200 -32.73 16.89 15.94
CA GLY A 200 -32.32 15.58 16.45
C GLY A 200 -30.94 15.12 15.99
N VAL A 201 -30.16 15.98 15.32
CA VAL A 201 -28.83 15.63 14.78
C VAL A 201 -27.76 15.90 15.85
N PRO A 202 -26.98 14.88 16.26
CA PRO A 202 -25.86 15.11 17.17
C PRO A 202 -24.67 15.75 16.43
N LEU A 203 -23.98 16.69 17.08
CA LEU A 203 -22.75 17.29 16.56
C LEU A 203 -21.59 16.28 16.50
N GLU A 204 -21.48 15.42 17.50
CA GLU A 204 -20.44 14.41 17.68
C GLU A 204 -20.89 13.39 18.73
N ASP A 205 -20.06 12.37 19.00
CA ASP A 205 -20.32 11.40 20.07
C ASP A 205 -20.34 12.10 21.46
N PRO A 206 -21.29 11.76 22.36
CA PRO A 206 -21.39 12.41 23.67
C PRO A 206 -20.09 12.38 24.52
N ARG A 207 -19.27 11.34 24.34
CA ARG A 207 -17.96 11.24 25.01
C ARG A 207 -17.02 12.35 24.52
N LEU A 208 -17.02 12.67 23.23
CA LEU A 208 -16.20 13.75 22.69
C LEU A 208 -16.77 15.13 23.04
N SER A 209 -18.09 15.27 23.18
CA SER A 209 -18.68 16.49 23.77
C SER A 209 -18.22 16.71 25.22
N THR A 210 -18.05 15.62 25.99
CA THR A 210 -17.46 15.70 27.34
C THR A 210 -16.01 16.18 27.28
N LEU A 211 -15.20 15.66 26.34
CA LEU A 211 -13.83 16.12 26.15
C LEU A 211 -13.77 17.61 25.75
N TYR A 212 -14.68 18.05 24.88
CA TYR A 212 -14.80 19.46 24.50
C TYR A 212 -15.11 20.33 25.72
N ASP A 213 -16.07 19.95 26.56
CA ASP A 213 -16.42 20.69 27.77
C ASP A 213 -15.25 20.78 28.78
N LEU A 214 -14.54 19.66 29.00
CA LEU A 214 -13.36 19.63 29.86
C LEU A 214 -12.26 20.58 29.36
N LEU A 215 -11.97 20.57 28.06
CA LEU A 215 -10.88 21.35 27.48
C LEU A 215 -11.24 22.82 27.25
N VAL A 216 -12.38 23.08 26.62
CA VAL A 216 -12.74 24.39 26.09
C VAL A 216 -13.50 25.21 27.13
N THR A 217 -14.58 24.66 27.68
CA THR A 217 -15.41 25.36 28.67
C THR A 217 -14.68 25.48 30.01
N LYS A 218 -14.12 24.37 30.52
CA LYS A 218 -13.56 24.29 31.88
C LYS A 218 -12.06 24.55 31.96
N GLY A 219 -11.31 24.28 30.89
CA GLY A 219 -9.84 24.32 30.93
C GLY A 219 -9.21 23.27 31.87
N ASP A 220 -9.91 22.17 32.15
CA ASP A 220 -9.44 21.10 33.03
C ASP A 220 -8.57 20.10 32.27
N HIS A 221 -7.31 20.48 32.09
CA HIS A 221 -6.31 19.65 31.43
C HIS A 221 -6.05 18.31 32.14
N LEU A 222 -6.21 18.24 33.47
CA LEU A 222 -5.95 17.01 34.22
C LEU A 222 -7.03 15.97 33.96
N GLN A 223 -8.30 16.38 33.99
CA GLN A 223 -9.40 15.48 33.64
C GLN A 223 -9.37 15.12 32.16
N ALA A 224 -8.92 16.01 31.28
CA ALA A 224 -8.70 15.67 29.88
C ALA A 224 -7.62 14.58 29.70
N GLU A 225 -6.50 14.64 30.43
CA GLU A 225 -5.50 13.54 30.41
C GLU A 225 -6.09 12.21 30.91
N ARG A 226 -6.94 12.24 31.93
CA ARG A 226 -7.65 11.05 32.44
C ARG A 226 -8.65 10.52 31.42
N PHE A 227 -9.40 11.40 30.76
CA PHE A 227 -10.31 11.04 29.68
C PHE A 227 -9.59 10.30 28.56
N ILE A 228 -8.46 10.84 28.08
CA ILE A 228 -7.67 10.18 27.02
C ILE A 228 -7.14 8.81 27.48
N SER A 229 -6.70 8.71 28.74
CA SER A 229 -6.26 7.44 29.32
C SER A 229 -7.38 6.39 29.30
N ASN A 230 -8.59 6.77 29.71
CA ASN A 230 -9.77 5.89 29.66
C ASN A 230 -10.20 5.56 28.23
N ALA A 231 -10.18 6.55 27.33
CA ALA A 231 -10.52 6.36 25.92
C ALA A 231 -9.60 5.33 25.23
N LEU A 232 -8.31 5.33 25.60
CA LEU A 232 -7.35 4.34 25.16
C LEU A 232 -7.69 2.94 25.69
N THR A 233 -7.99 2.80 26.98
CA THR A 233 -8.42 1.51 27.58
C THR A 233 -9.70 0.97 26.96
N MET A 234 -10.61 1.85 26.55
CA MET A 234 -11.84 1.50 25.84
C MET A 234 -11.64 1.21 24.34
N GLY A 235 -10.42 1.35 23.82
CA GLY A 235 -10.09 1.09 22.41
C GLY A 235 -10.55 2.17 21.42
N LEU A 236 -10.90 3.38 21.89
CA LEU A 236 -11.40 4.46 21.00
C LEU A 236 -10.33 5.04 20.08
N LEU A 237 -9.05 4.79 20.35
CA LEU A 237 -7.90 5.23 19.55
C LEU A 237 -7.32 4.10 18.69
N ASN A 238 -7.92 2.90 18.68
CA ASN A 238 -7.37 1.73 17.99
C ASN A 238 -7.25 1.95 16.47
N ASP A 239 -8.25 2.58 15.85
CA ASP A 239 -8.24 2.88 14.41
C ASP A 239 -7.07 3.81 14.06
N TYR A 240 -6.80 4.82 14.90
CA TYR A 240 -5.66 5.71 14.73
C TYR A 240 -4.32 4.97 14.86
N ILE A 241 -4.18 4.11 15.89
CA ILE A 241 -2.99 3.29 16.10
C ILE A 241 -2.75 2.38 14.89
N ASN A 242 -3.80 1.72 14.40
CA ASN A 242 -3.72 0.82 13.25
C ASN A 242 -3.42 1.54 11.93
N ALA A 243 -3.78 2.81 11.81
CA ALA A 243 -3.45 3.64 10.66
C ALA A 243 -2.02 4.20 10.68
N GLN A 244 -1.27 4.06 11.79
CA GLN A 244 0.11 4.54 11.86
C GLN A 244 1.05 3.70 11.00
N THR A 245 2.10 4.34 10.49
CA THR A 245 3.17 3.66 9.74
C THR A 245 3.97 2.75 10.67
N TYR A 246 4.38 1.59 10.15
CA TYR A 246 5.32 0.73 10.85
C TYR A 246 6.70 1.39 10.94
N ARG A 247 7.43 1.04 11.99
CA ARG A 247 8.88 1.21 12.09
C ARG A 247 9.54 -0.17 11.96
N ALA A 248 10.53 -0.27 11.08
CA ALA A 248 11.36 -1.46 10.95
C ALA A 248 12.44 -1.50 12.04
N ILE A 249 12.57 -2.66 12.69
CA ILE A 249 13.63 -2.95 13.65
C ILE A 249 14.34 -4.23 13.19
N TRP A 250 15.57 -4.08 12.75
CA TRP A 250 16.42 -5.20 12.34
C TRP A 250 17.26 -5.69 13.52
N THR A 251 17.44 -7.00 13.61
CA THR A 251 18.34 -7.63 14.58
C THR A 251 19.14 -8.70 13.87
N LYS A 252 20.47 -8.59 13.94
CA LYS A 252 21.37 -9.60 13.37
C LYS A 252 21.39 -10.81 14.29
N LEU A 253 21.04 -11.97 13.75
CA LEU A 253 21.04 -13.22 14.48
C LEU A 253 22.44 -13.84 14.41
N SER A 254 23.01 -14.12 15.57
CA SER A 254 24.29 -14.82 15.68
C SER A 254 24.02 -16.28 16.06
N SER A 255 24.60 -17.21 15.32
CA SER A 255 24.53 -18.65 15.61
C SER A 255 25.95 -19.20 15.66
N GLY A 256 26.21 -20.08 16.64
CA GLY A 256 27.44 -20.86 16.67
C GLY A 256 27.50 -21.87 15.52
N GLU A 257 28.69 -22.40 15.25
CA GLU A 257 28.86 -23.49 14.30
C GLU A 257 28.17 -24.78 14.80
N PRO A 258 27.63 -25.62 13.89
CA PRO A 258 27.64 -25.47 12.44
C PRO A 258 26.58 -24.49 11.94
N LYS A 259 26.88 -23.70 10.90
CA LYS A 259 25.90 -22.84 10.20
C LYS A 259 26.01 -22.94 8.66
N PRO A 260 24.96 -22.58 7.91
CA PRO A 260 25.03 -22.53 6.46
C PRO A 260 26.04 -21.48 5.97
N GLY A 261 26.85 -21.84 4.98
CA GLY A 261 27.77 -20.90 4.32
C GLY A 261 27.09 -19.90 3.37
N MET A 262 27.90 -19.04 2.76
CA MET A 262 27.45 -17.99 1.84
C MET A 262 26.69 -18.55 0.64
N ARG A 263 25.56 -17.93 0.28
CA ARG A 263 24.73 -18.41 -0.83
C ARG A 263 23.73 -17.38 -1.35
N GLY A 264 23.37 -17.51 -2.61
CA GLY A 264 22.26 -16.79 -3.26
C GLY A 264 21.43 -17.73 -4.13
N GLY A 265 20.16 -17.40 -4.39
CA GLY A 265 19.27 -18.25 -5.17
C GLY A 265 18.85 -19.55 -4.45
N HIS A 266 19.16 -19.67 -3.15
CA HIS A 266 18.68 -20.73 -2.27
C HIS A 266 17.20 -20.54 -1.97
N GLN A 267 16.57 -21.54 -1.35
CA GLN A 267 15.23 -21.39 -0.79
C GLN A 267 15.26 -21.59 0.72
N MET A 268 14.38 -20.85 1.38
CA MET A 268 14.14 -20.90 2.82
C MET A 268 12.63 -20.84 3.02
N VAL A 269 12.11 -21.71 3.87
CA VAL A 269 10.69 -21.76 4.26
C VAL A 269 10.59 -21.87 5.78
N LEU A 270 9.47 -21.42 6.33
CA LEU A 270 9.18 -21.49 7.77
C LEU A 270 8.06 -22.47 8.03
N ASP A 271 8.27 -23.36 9.00
CA ASP A 271 7.20 -24.08 9.68
C ASP A 271 6.82 -23.30 10.96
N PRO A 272 5.73 -22.52 10.98
CA PRO A 272 5.34 -21.73 12.13
C PRO A 272 4.82 -22.58 13.30
N THR A 273 4.44 -23.85 13.05
CA THR A 273 3.93 -24.74 14.10
C THR A 273 5.09 -25.41 14.83
N ALA A 274 6.10 -25.87 14.07
CA ALA A 274 7.32 -26.43 14.65
C ALA A 274 8.33 -25.37 15.07
N GLU A 275 8.13 -24.11 14.67
CA GLU A 275 9.06 -22.99 14.89
C GLU A 275 10.46 -23.24 14.31
N VAL A 276 10.50 -23.84 13.12
CA VAL A 276 11.73 -24.23 12.43
C VAL A 276 11.78 -23.65 11.02
N LEU A 277 12.92 -23.06 10.66
CA LEU A 277 13.21 -22.70 9.28
C LEU A 277 13.93 -23.85 8.59
N TYR A 278 13.62 -24.11 7.32
CA TYR A 278 14.38 -25.03 6.47
C TYR A 278 15.04 -24.25 5.34
N LEU A 279 16.31 -24.53 5.09
CA LEU A 279 17.10 -23.90 4.02
C LEU A 279 17.69 -24.97 3.11
N PHE A 280 17.53 -24.79 1.79
CA PHE A 280 18.00 -25.75 0.79
C PHE A 280 18.73 -25.07 -0.37
N GLY A 281 19.89 -25.65 -0.73
CA GLY A 281 20.64 -25.35 -1.93
C GLY A 281 21.12 -23.90 -2.06
N GLY A 282 21.13 -23.41 -3.30
CA GLY A 282 21.68 -22.10 -3.69
C GLY A 282 23.04 -22.21 -4.37
N TRP A 283 23.66 -21.06 -4.63
CA TRP A 283 24.98 -20.94 -5.25
C TRP A 283 25.88 -20.08 -4.38
N ASP A 284 27.09 -20.57 -4.08
CA ASP A 284 28.01 -19.97 -3.09
C ASP A 284 28.96 -18.91 -3.66
N GLY A 285 28.98 -18.72 -4.98
CA GLY A 285 30.00 -17.92 -5.65
C GLY A 285 30.81 -18.71 -6.67
N ASN A 286 30.83 -20.02 -6.52
CA ASN A 286 31.63 -20.95 -7.32
C ASN A 286 30.76 -22.11 -7.84
N GLN A 287 29.94 -22.71 -6.98
CA GLN A 287 29.17 -23.91 -7.30
C GLN A 287 27.76 -23.87 -6.71
N ASP A 288 26.86 -24.66 -7.30
CA ASP A 288 25.56 -24.95 -6.71
C ASP A 288 25.73 -25.89 -5.51
N LEU A 289 24.79 -25.77 -4.56
CA LEU A 289 24.78 -26.51 -3.30
C LEU A 289 23.59 -27.50 -3.26
N SER A 290 23.79 -28.64 -2.61
CA SER A 290 22.78 -29.70 -2.38
C SER A 290 22.50 -29.93 -0.89
N ASP A 291 22.97 -29.05 -0.01
CA ASP A 291 22.83 -29.18 1.44
C ASP A 291 21.44 -28.72 1.92
N LEU A 292 20.89 -29.45 2.90
CA LEU A 292 19.64 -29.16 3.59
C LEU A 292 19.93 -28.85 5.07
N TRP A 293 19.42 -27.72 5.54
CA TRP A 293 19.60 -27.21 6.89
C TRP A 293 18.26 -26.94 7.57
N SER A 294 18.24 -27.02 8.90
CA SER A 294 17.17 -26.47 9.72
C SER A 294 17.69 -25.46 10.74
N TYR A 295 16.89 -24.46 11.08
CA TYR A 295 17.13 -23.54 12.18
C TYR A 295 16.00 -23.64 13.18
N ASP A 296 16.35 -24.01 14.41
CA ASP A 296 15.42 -23.96 15.54
C ASP A 296 15.37 -22.52 16.07
N ILE A 297 14.19 -21.90 16.01
CA ILE A 297 14.00 -20.49 16.37
C ILE A 297 14.13 -20.28 17.88
N GLU A 298 13.61 -21.21 18.69
CA GLU A 298 13.66 -21.12 20.15
C GLU A 298 15.09 -21.31 20.67
N ALA A 299 15.78 -22.34 20.16
CA ALA A 299 17.16 -22.64 20.53
C ALA A 299 18.19 -21.72 19.85
N GLY A 300 17.78 -20.98 18.82
CA GLY A 300 18.64 -20.07 18.07
C GLY A 300 19.77 -20.76 17.30
N LYS A 301 19.57 -22.02 16.87
CA LYS A 301 20.64 -22.90 16.39
C LYS A 301 20.36 -23.54 15.03
N TRP A 302 21.36 -23.50 14.16
CA TRP A 302 21.37 -24.24 12.90
C TRP A 302 21.78 -25.70 13.09
N THR A 303 21.17 -26.59 12.32
CA THR A 303 21.50 -28.01 12.23
C THR A 303 21.61 -28.40 10.75
N LEU A 304 22.70 -29.05 10.38
CA LEU A 304 22.85 -29.65 9.05
C LEU A 304 22.06 -30.97 9.03
N ILE A 305 20.98 -31.02 8.25
CA ILE A 305 20.17 -32.23 8.09
C ILE A 305 20.87 -33.19 7.12
N CYS A 306 21.29 -32.67 5.96
CA CYS A 306 21.92 -33.47 4.92
C CYS A 306 22.96 -32.64 4.17
N LYS A 307 24.20 -33.15 4.08
CA LYS A 307 25.29 -32.48 3.37
C LYS A 307 25.15 -32.59 1.85
N ASP A 308 24.67 -33.73 1.38
CA ASP A 308 24.48 -34.00 -0.04
C ASP A 308 23.18 -34.78 -0.25
N THR A 309 22.15 -34.07 -0.67
CA THR A 309 20.81 -34.65 -0.84
C THR A 309 20.74 -35.64 -2.00
N GLU A 310 21.54 -35.47 -3.05
CA GLU A 310 21.57 -36.39 -4.20
C GLU A 310 22.01 -37.79 -3.80
N ALA A 311 23.03 -37.89 -2.92
CA ALA A 311 23.53 -39.15 -2.40
C ALA A 311 22.48 -39.97 -1.60
N VAL A 312 21.39 -39.33 -1.16
CA VAL A 312 20.29 -39.99 -0.41
C VAL A 312 18.98 -40.02 -1.21
N GLY A 313 19.05 -39.89 -2.54
CA GLY A 313 17.88 -39.96 -3.44
C GLY A 313 17.05 -38.67 -3.46
N GLY A 314 17.63 -37.56 -3.01
CA GLY A 314 17.07 -36.22 -3.11
C GLY A 314 17.53 -35.46 -4.35
N PRO A 315 17.19 -34.16 -4.43
CA PRO A 315 17.50 -33.33 -5.59
C PRO A 315 19.00 -33.07 -5.71
N SER A 316 19.51 -33.02 -6.96
CA SER A 316 20.88 -32.55 -7.22
C SER A 316 21.12 -31.13 -6.70
N ALA A 317 22.40 -30.74 -6.59
CA ALA A 317 22.80 -29.36 -6.32
C ALA A 317 22.09 -28.38 -7.28
N ARG A 318 21.51 -27.30 -6.72
CA ARG A 318 20.69 -26.36 -7.50
C ARG A 318 20.53 -24.98 -6.90
N SER A 319 20.39 -23.98 -7.76
CA SER A 319 20.00 -22.61 -7.44
C SER A 319 18.83 -22.13 -8.32
N CYS A 320 18.21 -21.01 -7.94
CA CYS A 320 17.06 -20.38 -8.61
C CYS A 320 15.82 -21.30 -8.75
N HIS A 321 15.78 -22.37 -7.95
CA HIS A 321 14.66 -23.28 -7.76
C HIS A 321 13.64 -22.68 -6.78
N LYS A 322 12.49 -23.35 -6.60
CA LYS A 322 11.50 -23.00 -5.58
C LYS A 322 11.21 -24.15 -4.63
N MET A 323 10.89 -23.81 -3.39
CA MET A 323 10.51 -24.74 -2.34
C MET A 323 9.27 -24.19 -1.61
N CYS A 324 8.29 -25.05 -1.32
CA CYS A 324 7.15 -24.71 -0.47
C CYS A 324 6.89 -25.81 0.56
N LEU A 325 6.22 -25.47 1.66
CA LEU A 325 5.93 -26.36 2.78
C LEU A 325 4.42 -26.64 2.85
N ASP A 326 4.03 -27.91 3.05
CA ASP A 326 2.76 -28.29 3.67
C ASP A 326 2.99 -28.40 5.19
N PRO A 327 2.64 -27.39 6.01
CA PRO A 327 2.93 -27.41 7.43
C PRO A 327 2.09 -28.44 8.19
N GLN A 328 0.92 -28.84 7.67
CA GLN A 328 0.07 -29.84 8.34
C GLN A 328 0.63 -31.26 8.20
N ARG A 329 1.33 -31.55 7.10
CA ARG A 329 1.95 -32.85 6.85
C ARG A 329 3.46 -32.84 6.98
N ARG A 330 4.04 -31.67 7.23
CA ARG A 330 5.48 -31.45 7.34
C ARG A 330 6.25 -31.97 6.12
N GLN A 331 5.81 -31.54 4.93
CA GLN A 331 6.39 -31.96 3.64
C GLN A 331 6.91 -30.75 2.86
N LEU A 332 8.18 -30.82 2.43
CA LEU A 332 8.82 -29.81 1.59
C LEU A 332 8.79 -30.25 0.14
N PHE A 333 8.22 -29.45 -0.75
CA PHE A 333 8.20 -29.71 -2.19
C PHE A 333 9.21 -28.82 -2.89
N THR A 334 10.00 -29.38 -3.80
CA THR A 334 11.07 -28.67 -4.50
C THR A 334 10.98 -28.86 -6.01
N LEU A 335 11.02 -27.77 -6.76
CA LEU A 335 10.91 -27.75 -8.23
C LEU A 335 11.88 -26.77 -8.88
N GLY A 336 12.38 -27.17 -10.05
CA GLY A 336 13.17 -26.34 -10.96
C GLY A 336 14.64 -26.16 -10.54
N ARG A 337 15.41 -25.52 -11.42
CA ARG A 337 16.82 -25.15 -11.23
C ARG A 337 17.32 -24.32 -12.41
N TYR A 338 18.33 -23.49 -12.18
CA TYR A 338 19.11 -22.87 -13.25
C TYR A 338 20.21 -23.83 -13.76
N LEU A 339 20.50 -23.80 -15.06
CA LEU A 339 21.65 -24.46 -15.67
C LEU A 339 22.28 -23.55 -16.74
N ASP A 340 23.60 -23.43 -16.68
CA ASP A 340 24.37 -22.75 -17.72
C ASP A 340 24.24 -23.49 -19.06
N THR A 341 24.27 -22.74 -20.16
CA THR A 341 24.13 -23.24 -21.54
C THR A 341 25.06 -24.41 -21.82
N GLN A 342 26.30 -24.38 -21.31
CA GLN A 342 27.28 -25.45 -21.53
C GLN A 342 26.92 -26.80 -20.90
N TYR A 343 26.01 -26.82 -19.92
CA TYR A 343 25.58 -28.04 -19.22
C TYR A 343 24.19 -28.55 -19.66
N ARG A 344 23.58 -27.92 -20.66
CA ARG A 344 22.23 -28.25 -21.13
C ARG A 344 22.26 -29.43 -22.08
N THR A 345 21.97 -30.62 -21.55
CA THR A 345 21.73 -31.86 -22.31
C THR A 345 20.27 -32.28 -22.16
N CYS A 346 19.76 -33.14 -23.04
CA CYS A 346 18.39 -33.66 -22.91
C CYS A 346 18.13 -34.32 -21.54
N GLU A 347 19.14 -34.98 -20.96
CA GLU A 347 19.05 -35.61 -19.64
C GLU A 347 18.98 -34.58 -18.51
N ASN A 348 19.82 -33.55 -18.56
CA ASN A 348 19.85 -32.52 -17.51
C ASN A 348 18.72 -31.48 -17.64
N LEU A 349 17.99 -31.46 -18.75
CA LEU A 349 16.84 -30.59 -18.96
C LEU A 349 15.51 -31.17 -18.47
N LYS A 350 15.51 -32.39 -17.91
CA LYS A 350 14.33 -32.96 -17.25
C LYS A 350 13.89 -32.08 -16.07
N SER A 351 12.59 -31.83 -15.96
CA SER A 351 11.99 -31.05 -14.88
C SER A 351 11.67 -31.96 -13.69
N ASP A 352 12.68 -32.28 -12.91
CA ASP A 352 12.53 -33.14 -11.74
C ASP A 352 11.72 -32.48 -10.61
N PHE A 353 10.92 -33.27 -9.90
CA PHE A 353 10.08 -32.79 -8.80
C PHE A 353 10.17 -33.71 -7.60
N TYR A 354 10.45 -33.15 -6.43
CA TYR A 354 10.73 -33.90 -5.20
C TYR A 354 9.86 -33.45 -4.04
N VAL A 355 9.67 -34.37 -3.10
CA VAL A 355 9.20 -34.09 -1.76
C VAL A 355 10.19 -34.62 -0.73
N TYR A 356 10.44 -33.82 0.30
CA TYR A 356 11.11 -34.25 1.53
C TYR A 356 10.09 -34.34 2.65
N ASP A 357 9.97 -35.52 3.22
CA ASP A 357 9.13 -35.78 4.38
C ASP A 357 9.96 -35.55 5.65
N ILE A 358 9.59 -34.51 6.41
CA ILE A 358 10.36 -34.04 7.57
C ILE A 358 10.31 -35.07 8.69
N GLU A 359 9.17 -35.75 8.89
CA GLU A 359 8.99 -36.71 9.98
C GLU A 359 9.84 -37.96 9.80
N SER A 360 9.89 -38.49 8.57
CA SER A 360 10.70 -39.66 8.22
C SER A 360 12.11 -39.33 7.76
N ASN A 361 12.47 -38.04 7.65
CA ASN A 361 13.76 -37.56 7.14
C ASN A 361 14.14 -38.18 5.79
N LYS A 362 13.20 -38.20 4.84
CA LYS A 362 13.36 -38.93 3.58
C LYS A 362 12.95 -38.10 2.38
N TRP A 363 13.81 -38.10 1.36
CA TRP A 363 13.49 -37.61 0.04
C TRP A 363 12.76 -38.66 -0.81
N THR A 364 11.80 -38.19 -1.61
CA THR A 364 11.11 -38.99 -2.62
C THR A 364 11.02 -38.18 -3.91
N GLN A 365 11.48 -38.76 -5.02
CA GLN A 365 11.25 -38.21 -6.34
C GLN A 365 9.79 -38.48 -6.75
N ILE A 366 9.01 -37.43 -6.91
CA ILE A 366 7.62 -37.50 -7.35
C ILE A 366 7.56 -37.73 -8.86
N SER A 367 8.43 -37.05 -9.61
CA SER A 367 8.46 -37.10 -11.07
C SER A 367 9.89 -36.90 -11.56
N GLU A 368 10.29 -37.72 -12.54
CA GLU A 368 11.55 -37.50 -13.28
C GLU A 368 11.46 -36.26 -14.18
N ASP A 369 10.33 -36.06 -14.85
CA ASP A 369 10.11 -34.91 -15.71
C ASP A 369 8.63 -34.47 -15.71
N THR A 370 8.33 -33.39 -15.01
CA THR A 370 6.98 -32.84 -14.90
C THR A 370 6.40 -32.45 -16.26
N GLY A 371 7.22 -32.09 -17.25
CA GLY A 371 6.75 -31.73 -18.59
C GLY A 371 6.03 -32.89 -19.30
N THR A 372 6.49 -34.12 -19.07
CA THR A 372 5.85 -35.33 -19.63
C THR A 372 4.53 -35.69 -18.96
N MET A 373 4.29 -35.15 -17.75
CA MET A 373 3.11 -35.41 -16.92
C MET A 373 2.10 -34.26 -16.99
N GLY A 374 2.22 -33.36 -17.97
CA GLY A 374 1.34 -32.19 -18.13
C GLY A 374 1.65 -31.02 -17.18
N GLY A 375 2.76 -31.10 -16.43
CA GLY A 375 3.28 -30.03 -15.59
C GLY A 375 4.20 -29.07 -16.35
N PRO A 376 4.83 -28.12 -15.65
CA PRO A 376 5.75 -27.19 -16.27
C PRO A 376 7.01 -27.89 -16.78
N PRO A 377 7.65 -27.40 -17.87
CA PRO A 377 9.00 -27.81 -18.25
C PRO A 377 10.04 -27.29 -17.24
N LEU A 378 11.32 -27.60 -17.45
CA LEU A 378 12.36 -27.16 -16.53
C LEU A 378 12.48 -25.63 -16.51
N VAL A 379 12.19 -25.06 -15.34
CA VAL A 379 12.11 -23.62 -15.12
C VAL A 379 13.00 -23.15 -13.98
N PHE A 380 13.42 -21.88 -14.05
CA PHE A 380 14.07 -21.16 -12.96
C PHE A 380 13.49 -19.75 -12.80
N ASP A 381 13.68 -19.17 -11.61
CA ASP A 381 13.11 -17.87 -11.23
C ASP A 381 11.57 -17.79 -11.37
N HIS A 382 10.91 -18.96 -11.31
CA HIS A 382 9.47 -19.10 -11.18
C HIS A 382 9.03 -18.87 -9.73
N GLN A 383 7.73 -18.90 -9.46
CA GLN A 383 7.19 -18.91 -8.11
C GLN A 383 6.32 -20.13 -7.84
N MET A 384 6.27 -20.53 -6.57
CA MET A 384 5.54 -21.70 -6.11
C MET A 384 4.87 -21.43 -4.75
N SER A 385 3.58 -21.73 -4.63
CA SER A 385 2.79 -21.52 -3.41
C SER A 385 1.90 -22.72 -3.11
N MET A 386 1.72 -23.05 -1.83
CA MET A 386 0.89 -24.17 -1.36
C MET A 386 -0.47 -23.67 -0.84
N ASP A 387 -1.55 -24.22 -1.40
CA ASP A 387 -2.87 -24.21 -0.77
C ASP A 387 -2.96 -25.43 0.16
N VAL A 388 -2.72 -25.19 1.44
CA VAL A 388 -2.69 -26.23 2.48
C VAL A 388 -4.04 -26.92 2.64
N GLU A 389 -5.15 -26.18 2.48
CA GLU A 389 -6.50 -26.72 2.67
C GLU A 389 -6.86 -27.74 1.58
N LYS A 390 -6.61 -27.38 0.31
CA LYS A 390 -6.90 -28.26 -0.84
C LYS A 390 -5.75 -29.19 -1.21
N ARG A 391 -4.59 -29.01 -0.58
CA ARG A 391 -3.34 -29.70 -0.92
C ARG A 391 -2.96 -29.54 -2.39
N THR A 392 -2.98 -28.30 -2.85
CA THR A 392 -2.68 -27.94 -4.24
C THR A 392 -1.50 -26.97 -4.28
N ILE A 393 -0.50 -27.28 -5.10
CA ILE A 393 0.64 -26.40 -5.33
C ILE A 393 0.38 -25.62 -6.61
N TYR A 394 0.52 -24.30 -6.56
CA TYR A 394 0.43 -23.42 -7.73
C TYR A 394 1.84 -23.00 -8.16
N VAL A 395 2.12 -23.10 -9.46
CA VAL A 395 3.41 -22.74 -10.07
C VAL A 395 3.17 -21.73 -11.19
N PHE A 396 3.85 -20.59 -11.14
CA PHE A 396 3.69 -19.55 -12.16
C PHE A 396 5.02 -19.00 -12.67
N GLY A 397 5.08 -18.78 -13.99
CA GLY A 397 6.16 -18.03 -14.63
C GLY A 397 7.52 -18.73 -14.58
N GLY A 398 8.58 -17.93 -14.56
CA GLY A 398 9.96 -18.38 -14.72
C GLY A 398 10.36 -18.59 -16.18
N ARG A 399 11.67 -18.64 -16.41
CA ARG A 399 12.24 -18.88 -17.74
C ARG A 399 12.37 -20.38 -17.97
N VAL A 400 11.97 -20.83 -19.15
CA VAL A 400 12.10 -22.22 -19.59
C VAL A 400 13.50 -22.43 -20.15
N LEU A 401 14.18 -23.48 -19.68
CA LEU A 401 15.48 -23.88 -20.21
C LEU A 401 15.29 -24.74 -21.46
N THR A 402 15.96 -24.36 -22.54
CA THR A 402 15.93 -25.09 -23.83
C THR A 402 17.32 -25.61 -24.20
N HIS A 403 17.32 -26.65 -25.05
CA HIS A 403 18.54 -27.25 -25.56
C HIS A 403 19.23 -26.32 -26.58
N PRO A 404 20.57 -26.21 -26.62
CA PRO A 404 21.27 -25.27 -27.51
C PRO A 404 20.96 -25.45 -29.00
N SER A 405 20.62 -26.66 -29.44
CA SER A 405 20.30 -26.98 -30.84
C SER A 405 18.91 -26.51 -31.30
N SER A 406 18.10 -25.92 -30.42
CA SER A 406 16.81 -25.31 -30.79
C SER A 406 16.95 -23.83 -31.18
N ALA A 407 18.17 -23.35 -31.45
CA ALA A 407 18.42 -22.02 -31.97
C ALA A 407 18.08 -21.97 -33.47
N ASP A 408 17.29 -20.99 -33.90
CA ASP A 408 16.91 -20.80 -35.30
C ASP A 408 18.14 -20.71 -36.22
N GLU A 409 18.04 -21.26 -37.44
CA GLU A 409 19.07 -21.27 -38.49
C GLU A 409 19.58 -19.88 -38.92
N HIS A 410 19.05 -18.80 -38.33
CA HIS A 410 19.37 -17.41 -38.64
C HIS A 410 20.30 -16.71 -37.65
N GLY A 411 20.86 -17.43 -36.66
CA GLY A 411 21.90 -16.88 -35.77
C GLY A 411 21.42 -15.75 -34.83
N LEU A 412 20.11 -15.57 -34.69
CA LEU A 412 19.50 -14.67 -33.71
C LEU A 412 19.39 -15.39 -32.36
N ILE A 413 19.72 -14.70 -31.27
CA ILE A 413 19.51 -15.20 -29.91
C ILE A 413 18.00 -15.45 -29.72
N PRO A 414 17.54 -16.69 -29.46
CA PRO A 414 16.11 -16.94 -29.25
C PRO A 414 15.59 -16.08 -28.11
N GLU A 415 14.42 -15.46 -28.28
CA GLU A 415 13.78 -14.78 -27.16
C GLU A 415 13.56 -15.76 -26.01
N PRO A 416 13.77 -15.33 -24.75
CA PRO A 416 13.58 -16.19 -23.59
C PRO A 416 12.12 -16.65 -23.52
N HIS A 417 11.93 -17.98 -23.48
CA HIS A 417 10.62 -18.60 -23.32
C HIS A 417 10.22 -18.60 -21.84
N PHE A 418 8.93 -18.42 -21.56
CA PHE A 418 8.40 -18.35 -20.19
C PHE A 418 7.33 -19.42 -19.97
N SER A 419 7.25 -19.95 -18.75
CA SER A 419 6.24 -20.95 -18.39
C SER A 419 4.91 -20.31 -18.00
N GLY A 420 3.82 -21.05 -18.16
CA GLY A 420 2.45 -20.62 -17.80
C GLY A 420 2.12 -20.72 -16.30
N LEU A 421 0.83 -20.82 -15.99
CA LEU A 421 0.30 -21.10 -14.65
C LEU A 421 -0.13 -22.57 -14.58
N TYR A 422 0.34 -23.29 -13.57
CA TYR A 422 0.02 -24.70 -13.34
C TYR A 422 -0.46 -24.92 -11.91
N SER A 423 -1.27 -25.95 -11.72
CA SER A 423 -1.55 -26.52 -10.41
C SER A 423 -1.14 -28.00 -10.34
N TYR A 424 -0.64 -28.42 -9.19
CA TYR A 424 -0.38 -29.82 -8.86
C TYR A 424 -1.22 -30.22 -7.66
N HIS A 425 -2.12 -31.17 -7.84
CA HIS A 425 -2.93 -31.71 -6.76
C HIS A 425 -2.19 -32.87 -6.09
N VAL A 426 -1.68 -32.64 -4.88
CA VAL A 426 -0.79 -33.56 -4.16
C VAL A 426 -1.45 -34.94 -3.91
N PRO A 427 -2.72 -35.04 -3.49
CA PRO A 427 -3.34 -36.34 -3.22
C PRO A 427 -3.46 -37.28 -4.43
N THR A 428 -3.68 -36.72 -5.63
CA THR A 428 -3.84 -37.52 -6.86
C THR A 428 -2.57 -37.59 -7.70
N GLY A 429 -1.59 -36.74 -7.43
CA GLY A 429 -0.35 -36.67 -8.20
C GLY A 429 -0.52 -36.09 -9.60
N THR A 430 -1.51 -35.23 -9.82
CA THR A 430 -1.89 -34.75 -11.16
C THR A 430 -1.57 -33.28 -11.37
N TRP A 431 -0.96 -32.96 -12.50
CA TRP A 431 -0.75 -31.60 -12.98
C TRP A 431 -1.92 -31.12 -13.86
N ILE A 432 -2.26 -29.83 -13.75
CA ILE A 432 -3.22 -29.15 -14.61
C ILE A 432 -2.61 -27.82 -15.04
N ARG A 433 -2.60 -27.53 -16.35
CA ARG A 433 -2.26 -26.18 -16.85
C ARG A 433 -3.49 -25.29 -16.71
N LEU A 434 -3.36 -24.20 -15.97
CA LEU A 434 -4.41 -23.21 -15.69
C LEU A 434 -4.34 -21.98 -16.60
N ALA A 435 -3.15 -21.65 -17.11
CA ALA A 435 -2.97 -20.60 -18.12
C ALA A 435 -1.69 -20.78 -18.95
N CYS A 436 -1.69 -20.23 -20.16
CA CYS A 436 -0.53 -20.20 -21.05
C CYS A 436 0.23 -18.88 -20.93
N ASP A 437 1.48 -18.85 -21.38
CA ASP A 437 2.14 -17.58 -21.65
C ASP A 437 1.55 -16.90 -22.90
N ILE A 438 1.68 -15.57 -22.97
CA ILE A 438 1.25 -14.77 -24.12
C ILE A 438 1.97 -15.10 -25.42
N ALA A 439 3.19 -15.66 -25.36
CA ALA A 439 3.90 -16.12 -26.55
C ALA A 439 3.46 -17.52 -27.01
N ASP A 440 2.75 -18.28 -26.17
CA ASP A 440 2.33 -19.64 -26.52
C ASP A 440 1.12 -19.59 -27.46
N LYS A 441 1.08 -20.50 -28.44
CA LYS A 441 -0.16 -20.78 -29.18
C LYS A 441 -1.14 -21.49 -28.23
N PRO A 442 -2.33 -20.93 -27.96
CA PRO A 442 -3.25 -21.53 -27.01
C PRO A 442 -3.72 -22.90 -27.51
N CYS A 443 -3.67 -23.91 -26.64
CA CYS A 443 -4.10 -25.28 -26.97
C CYS A 443 -5.61 -25.39 -27.17
N SER A 444 -6.40 -24.47 -26.61
CA SER A 444 -7.85 -24.34 -26.79
C SER A 444 -8.26 -22.86 -26.83
N ARG A 445 -9.40 -22.53 -27.46
CA ARG A 445 -9.89 -21.14 -27.56
C ARG A 445 -10.26 -20.51 -26.22
N ASP A 446 -10.55 -21.33 -25.20
CA ASP A 446 -11.02 -20.89 -23.89
C ASP A 446 -9.91 -20.85 -22.83
N MET A 447 -8.67 -21.18 -23.20
CA MET A 447 -7.54 -21.22 -22.26
C MET A 447 -7.08 -19.80 -21.90
N PRO A 448 -7.02 -19.43 -20.60
CA PRO A 448 -6.50 -18.13 -20.20
C PRO A 448 -5.05 -17.92 -20.64
N ILE A 449 -4.72 -16.70 -21.05
CA ILE A 449 -3.39 -16.29 -21.50
C ILE A 449 -2.89 -15.19 -20.58
N TYR A 450 -1.71 -15.38 -19.98
CA TYR A 450 -1.10 -14.42 -19.09
C TYR A 450 0.30 -14.03 -19.54
N ARG A 451 0.71 -12.82 -19.17
CA ARG A 451 2.06 -12.34 -19.42
C ARG A 451 3.01 -12.94 -18.39
N SER A 452 3.61 -14.09 -18.69
CA SER A 452 4.55 -14.75 -17.79
C SER A 452 5.88 -13.99 -17.71
N ARG A 453 6.61 -14.25 -16.62
CA ARG A 453 7.74 -13.42 -16.18
C ARG A 453 8.63 -14.18 -15.19
N ALA A 454 9.86 -13.74 -15.02
CA ALA A 454 10.81 -14.32 -14.07
C ALA A 454 11.15 -13.36 -12.92
N GLY A 455 11.49 -13.90 -11.76
CA GLY A 455 11.91 -13.12 -10.59
C GLY A 455 10.83 -12.21 -10.00
N HIS A 456 9.57 -12.49 -10.32
CA HIS A 456 8.38 -11.83 -9.75
C HIS A 456 8.08 -12.38 -8.35
N SER A 457 7.13 -11.76 -7.64
CA SER A 457 6.57 -12.30 -6.40
C SER A 457 5.19 -12.90 -6.66
N MET A 458 4.90 -14.03 -6.00
CA MET A 458 3.58 -14.66 -5.99
C MET A 458 3.26 -15.13 -4.57
N LEU A 459 2.08 -14.78 -4.08
CA LEU A 459 1.62 -15.10 -2.72
C LEU A 459 0.21 -15.66 -2.78
N PHE A 460 -0.08 -16.71 -2.00
CA PHE A 460 -1.43 -17.26 -1.90
C PHE A 460 -2.12 -16.75 -0.63
N HIS A 461 -3.30 -16.16 -0.79
CA HIS A 461 -4.12 -15.74 0.34
C HIS A 461 -5.17 -16.82 0.65
N PRO A 462 -5.09 -17.54 1.78
CA PRO A 462 -5.94 -18.70 2.04
C PRO A 462 -7.44 -18.37 2.15
N ARG A 463 -7.81 -17.25 2.81
CA ARG A 463 -9.23 -16.91 3.01
C ARG A 463 -9.95 -16.47 1.73
N SER A 464 -9.32 -15.62 0.91
CA SER A 464 -9.89 -15.16 -0.36
C SER A 464 -9.57 -16.09 -1.53
N ARG A 465 -8.72 -17.11 -1.33
CA ARG A 465 -8.29 -18.07 -2.34
C ARG A 465 -7.75 -17.39 -3.61
N LYS A 466 -7.01 -16.29 -3.42
CA LYS A 466 -6.39 -15.50 -4.49
C LYS A 466 -4.87 -15.66 -4.50
N LEU A 467 -4.29 -15.80 -5.68
CA LEU A 467 -2.87 -15.60 -5.93
C LEU A 467 -2.62 -14.12 -6.21
N TYR A 468 -1.76 -13.47 -5.44
CA TYR A 468 -1.30 -12.11 -5.64
C TYR A 468 0.04 -12.15 -6.38
N ILE A 469 0.09 -11.60 -7.59
CA ILE A 469 1.27 -11.67 -8.47
C ILE A 469 1.70 -10.27 -8.87
N PHE A 470 2.97 -9.94 -8.65
CA PHE A 470 3.50 -8.65 -9.04
C PHE A 470 5.00 -8.62 -9.33
N ALA A 471 5.42 -7.54 -10.00
CA ALA A 471 6.80 -7.26 -10.38
C ALA A 471 7.40 -8.34 -11.31
N GLY A 472 8.74 -8.40 -11.37
CA GLY A 472 9.50 -9.35 -12.18
C GLY A 472 10.00 -8.77 -13.49
N GLN A 473 10.53 -9.65 -14.34
CA GLN A 473 11.17 -9.27 -15.58
C GLN A 473 10.71 -10.17 -16.73
N ARG A 474 10.49 -9.55 -17.89
CA ARG A 474 10.32 -10.24 -19.17
C ARG A 474 11.24 -9.62 -20.22
N GLY A 475 12.19 -10.38 -20.73
CA GLY A 475 13.25 -9.85 -21.59
C GLY A 475 14.05 -8.76 -20.88
N LYS A 476 14.11 -7.55 -21.47
CA LYS A 476 14.75 -6.37 -20.87
C LYS A 476 13.80 -5.51 -20.04
N GLU A 477 12.50 -5.81 -20.06
CA GLU A 477 11.47 -5.02 -19.37
C GLU A 477 11.30 -5.48 -17.92
N TYR A 478 11.46 -4.55 -16.99
CA TYR A 478 11.02 -4.73 -15.61
C TYR A 478 9.54 -4.41 -15.54
N LEU A 479 8.77 -5.42 -15.17
CA LEU A 479 7.33 -5.33 -15.02
C LEU A 479 7.03 -4.67 -13.68
N SER A 480 6.16 -3.69 -13.69
CA SER A 480 5.66 -3.12 -12.45
C SER A 480 4.37 -3.77 -12.03
N ASP A 481 3.57 -4.38 -12.93
CA ASP A 481 2.16 -4.79 -12.76
C ASP A 481 1.88 -5.73 -11.58
N PHE A 482 0.64 -5.66 -11.06
CA PHE A 482 0.14 -6.31 -9.84
C PHE A 482 -1.30 -6.68 -10.08
N PHE A 483 -1.60 -7.97 -9.96
CA PHE A 483 -2.91 -8.52 -10.21
C PHE A 483 -3.16 -9.71 -9.30
N THR A 484 -4.43 -10.08 -9.20
CA THR A 484 -4.86 -11.28 -8.49
C THR A 484 -5.46 -12.28 -9.45
N TYR A 485 -5.28 -13.55 -9.15
CA TYR A 485 -5.94 -14.67 -9.80
C TYR A 485 -6.71 -15.46 -8.74
N GLU A 486 -8.03 -15.46 -8.81
CA GLU A 486 -8.90 -16.23 -7.91
C GLU A 486 -8.96 -17.68 -8.39
N VAL A 487 -8.46 -18.61 -7.57
CA VAL A 487 -8.15 -19.97 -8.04
C VAL A 487 -9.37 -20.83 -8.31
N ASP A 488 -10.53 -20.51 -7.71
CA ASP A 488 -11.76 -21.30 -7.87
C ASP A 488 -12.59 -20.83 -9.07
N THR A 489 -12.64 -19.51 -9.32
CA THR A 489 -13.43 -18.89 -10.40
C THR A 489 -12.61 -18.61 -11.66
N GLN A 490 -11.27 -18.66 -11.54
CA GLN A 490 -10.30 -18.28 -12.57
C GLN A 490 -10.41 -16.81 -12.98
N HIS A 491 -11.04 -15.98 -12.15
CA HIS A 491 -11.17 -14.55 -12.38
C HIS A 491 -9.85 -13.82 -12.10
N VAL A 492 -9.50 -12.87 -12.97
CA VAL A 492 -8.32 -12.01 -12.81
C VAL A 492 -8.75 -10.58 -12.57
N GLU A 493 -8.18 -10.00 -11.51
CA GLU A 493 -8.43 -8.61 -11.12
C GLU A 493 -7.09 -7.88 -11.08
N TYR A 494 -6.92 -6.86 -11.91
CA TYR A 494 -5.73 -6.01 -11.87
C TYR A 494 -5.84 -5.02 -10.72
N ILE A 495 -4.92 -5.14 -9.75
CA ILE A 495 -4.82 -4.17 -8.66
C ILE A 495 -4.22 -2.92 -9.28
N SER A 496 -5.07 -1.91 -9.50
CA SER A 496 -4.68 -0.67 -10.19
C SER A 496 -3.41 -0.06 -9.57
N TYR A 497 -2.50 0.37 -10.44
CA TYR A 497 -1.31 1.17 -10.12
C TYR A 497 -1.74 2.58 -9.71
N ASN A 498 -2.34 2.69 -8.53
CA ASN A 498 -2.82 3.95 -7.96
C ASN A 498 -1.67 4.89 -7.53
N GLU A 499 -0.59 5.06 -8.32
CA GLU A 499 0.47 6.05 -8.00
C GLU A 499 1.52 6.35 -9.08
N PHE A 500 1.42 5.87 -10.34
CA PHE A 500 2.47 6.16 -11.34
C PHE A 500 2.03 6.91 -12.59
N GLY A 501 2.53 8.15 -12.66
CA GLY A 501 2.93 8.79 -13.90
C GLY A 501 4.08 9.76 -13.65
N THR A 502 5.29 9.21 -13.71
CA THR A 502 6.63 9.80 -13.96
C THR A 502 7.28 10.79 -13.00
N THR A 503 8.55 10.42 -12.71
CA THR A 503 9.78 11.22 -12.58
C THR A 503 10.03 12.09 -11.36
N LYS A 504 9.09 12.22 -10.40
CA LYS A 504 9.43 12.78 -9.06
C LYS A 504 8.79 12.08 -7.86
N ASP A 505 7.70 11.33 -8.04
CA ASP A 505 6.97 10.70 -6.92
C ASP A 505 7.14 9.17 -6.89
N SER A 506 8.39 8.68 -6.93
CA SER A 506 8.71 7.28 -6.62
C SER A 506 8.51 6.92 -5.15
N ASN A 507 7.86 7.77 -4.35
CA ASN A 507 7.81 7.67 -2.90
C ASN A 507 6.65 6.84 -2.35
N HIS A 508 5.68 6.44 -3.18
CA HIS A 508 4.43 5.88 -2.67
C HIS A 508 4.17 4.39 -2.98
N VAL A 509 4.86 3.79 -3.96
CA VAL A 509 4.86 2.33 -4.18
C VAL A 509 6.27 1.78 -4.43
N PRO A 510 6.49 0.46 -4.27
CA PRO A 510 7.76 -0.17 -4.60
C PRO A 510 8.17 0.08 -6.05
N ALA A 511 9.47 0.32 -6.28
CA ALA A 511 10.01 0.41 -7.63
C ALA A 511 9.84 -0.92 -8.37
N ALA A 512 9.74 -0.87 -9.71
CA ALA A 512 9.79 -2.09 -10.51
C ALA A 512 11.16 -2.76 -10.33
N GLY A 513 11.17 -4.05 -10.00
CA GLY A 513 12.40 -4.75 -9.69
C GLY A 513 12.35 -6.23 -10.01
N PHE A 514 13.53 -6.82 -10.06
CA PHE A 514 13.74 -8.24 -10.27
C PHE A 514 14.23 -8.87 -8.98
N THR A 515 13.76 -10.09 -8.70
CA THR A 515 14.04 -10.83 -7.45
C THR A 515 13.57 -10.14 -6.17
N GLN A 516 12.55 -9.29 -6.25
CA GLN A 516 11.88 -8.80 -5.05
C GLN A 516 11.31 -9.99 -4.27
N ARG A 517 11.36 -9.89 -2.94
CA ARG A 517 10.80 -10.91 -2.06
C ARG A 517 9.62 -10.31 -1.33
N ALA A 518 8.55 -11.08 -1.31
CA ALA A 518 7.31 -10.70 -0.70
C ALA A 518 6.83 -11.80 0.25
N THR A 519 6.11 -11.40 1.28
CA THR A 519 5.42 -12.29 2.21
C THR A 519 4.04 -11.72 2.51
N ILE A 520 3.16 -12.52 3.11
CA ILE A 520 1.77 -12.12 3.38
C ILE A 520 1.39 -12.47 4.81
N ASP A 521 0.67 -11.56 5.47
CA ASP A 521 -0.13 -11.84 6.66
C ASP A 521 -1.61 -11.90 6.27
N PRO A 522 -2.20 -13.09 6.14
CA PRO A 522 -3.62 -13.24 5.79
C PRO A 522 -4.60 -12.77 6.87
N GLU A 523 -4.15 -12.62 8.13
CA GLU A 523 -4.99 -12.15 9.23
C GLU A 523 -5.11 -10.64 9.23
N LEU A 524 -3.98 -9.95 9.05
CA LEU A 524 -3.91 -8.49 8.93
C LEU A 524 -4.36 -8.01 7.54
N GLY A 525 -4.34 -8.89 6.54
CA GLY A 525 -4.59 -8.51 5.15
C GLY A 525 -3.48 -7.61 4.62
N GLU A 526 -2.22 -7.94 4.93
CA GLU A 526 -1.04 -7.14 4.58
C GLU A 526 -0.06 -7.97 3.74
N ILE A 527 0.47 -7.38 2.67
CA ILE A 527 1.59 -7.94 1.89
C ILE A 527 2.82 -7.11 2.18
N TYR A 528 3.90 -7.77 2.60
CA TYR A 528 5.18 -7.13 2.87
C TYR A 528 6.15 -7.37 1.73
N VAL A 529 6.85 -6.33 1.29
CA VAL A 529 7.78 -6.39 0.15
C VAL A 529 9.11 -5.79 0.52
N LEU A 530 10.17 -6.60 0.43
CA LEU A 530 11.54 -6.13 0.48
C LEU A 530 12.08 -6.01 -0.96
N SER A 531 12.38 -4.78 -1.37
CA SER A 531 13.04 -4.54 -2.65
C SER A 531 14.50 -4.97 -2.60
N GLY A 532 14.98 -5.60 -3.66
CA GLY A 532 16.39 -5.94 -3.85
C GLY A 532 17.00 -5.15 -5.02
N LEU A 533 17.09 -5.80 -6.18
CA LEU A 533 17.56 -5.18 -7.41
C LEU A 533 16.46 -4.32 -8.03
N SER A 534 16.68 -3.01 -8.09
CA SER A 534 15.79 -2.04 -8.74
C SER A 534 16.53 -1.34 -9.88
N LYS A 535 15.83 -1.08 -10.98
CA LYS A 535 16.35 -0.21 -12.03
C LYS A 535 15.60 1.10 -12.02
N ASP A 536 16.30 2.17 -11.70
CA ASP A 536 15.77 3.51 -11.87
C ASP A 536 15.79 3.85 -13.37
N LYS A 537 14.64 4.19 -13.96
CA LYS A 537 14.55 4.44 -15.41
C LYS A 537 15.43 5.61 -15.87
N ASP A 538 15.76 6.52 -14.95
CA ASP A 538 16.55 7.71 -15.22
C ASP A 538 18.07 7.48 -15.06
N LYS A 539 18.50 6.35 -14.50
CA LYS A 539 19.91 5.98 -14.32
C LYS A 539 20.27 4.77 -15.19
N ARG A 540 21.42 4.83 -15.86
CA ARG A 540 21.88 3.73 -16.74
C ARG A 540 22.25 2.46 -15.98
N ASP A 541 22.59 2.59 -14.70
CA ASP A 541 23.09 1.50 -13.86
C ASP A 541 21.98 0.89 -12.98
N ASP A 542 21.95 -0.43 -12.93
CA ASP A 542 21.09 -1.16 -11.99
C ASP A 542 21.59 -0.89 -10.56
N ASN A 543 20.70 -0.47 -9.65
CA ASN A 543 21.08 -0.12 -8.28
C ASN A 543 20.41 -1.09 -7.29
N VAL A 544 21.21 -1.72 -6.44
CA VAL A 544 20.67 -2.55 -5.37
C VAL A 544 20.30 -1.64 -4.20
N GLN A 545 19.02 -1.59 -3.85
CA GLN A 545 18.50 -0.71 -2.79
C GLN A 545 17.57 -1.47 -1.86
N ASN A 546 17.72 -1.24 -0.56
CA ASN A 546 16.79 -1.75 0.44
C ASN A 546 15.67 -0.74 0.65
N SER A 547 14.46 -1.15 0.29
CA SER A 547 13.23 -0.49 0.71
C SER A 547 12.23 -1.56 1.10
N PHE A 548 11.47 -1.28 2.15
CA PHE A 548 10.49 -2.19 2.69
C PHE A 548 9.13 -1.54 2.67
N TRP A 549 8.16 -2.25 2.11
CA TRP A 549 6.83 -1.73 1.83
C TRP A 549 5.77 -2.65 2.38
N VAL A 550 4.64 -2.06 2.77
CA VAL A 550 3.44 -2.77 3.19
C VAL A 550 2.32 -2.38 2.23
N TYR A 551 1.65 -3.37 1.66
CA TYR A 551 0.39 -3.19 0.95
C TYR A 551 -0.75 -3.69 1.81
N ASN A 552 -1.68 -2.79 2.16
CA ASN A 552 -2.91 -3.15 2.85
C ASN A 552 -3.96 -3.58 1.81
N ILE A 553 -4.39 -4.84 1.88
CA ILE A 553 -5.32 -5.46 0.95
C ILE A 553 -6.73 -4.87 1.08
N GLN A 554 -7.17 -4.53 2.29
CA GLN A 554 -8.53 -4.04 2.54
C GLN A 554 -8.76 -2.65 1.94
N ASN A 555 -7.76 -1.78 2.04
CA ASN A 555 -7.82 -0.40 1.58
C ASN A 555 -7.10 -0.18 0.24
N SER A 556 -6.54 -1.25 -0.35
CA SER A 556 -5.78 -1.22 -1.60
C SER A 556 -4.67 -0.15 -1.64
N LYS A 557 -3.89 -0.05 -0.56
CA LYS A 557 -2.93 1.05 -0.36
C LYS A 557 -1.52 0.56 -0.01
N TRP A 558 -0.53 1.13 -0.69
CA TRP A 558 0.89 0.95 -0.35
C TRP A 558 1.35 1.94 0.72
N SER A 559 2.34 1.54 1.51
CA SER A 559 3.01 2.40 2.48
C SER A 559 4.48 1.99 2.58
N CYS A 560 5.37 2.96 2.40
CA CYS A 560 6.81 2.77 2.62
C CYS A 560 7.09 2.74 4.12
N VAL A 561 7.65 1.64 4.62
CA VAL A 561 8.07 1.49 6.01
C VAL A 561 9.44 2.12 6.21
N TYR A 562 10.39 1.77 5.34
CA TYR A 562 11.71 2.40 5.30
C TYR A 562 12.32 2.29 3.91
N ARG A 563 13.21 3.23 3.59
CA ARG A 563 14.06 3.23 2.41
C ARG A 563 15.46 3.69 2.80
N ASN A 564 16.48 2.97 2.37
CA ASN A 564 17.87 3.35 2.56
C ASN A 564 18.56 3.57 1.21
N GLU A 565 18.96 4.81 0.95
CA GLU A 565 19.59 5.22 -0.32
C GLU A 565 21.12 5.29 -0.23
N ASN A 566 21.72 4.92 0.91
CA ASN A 566 23.16 4.96 1.09
C ASN A 566 23.85 3.87 0.27
N VAL A 567 24.82 4.26 -0.56
CA VAL A 567 25.60 3.33 -1.40
C VAL A 567 27.07 3.21 -0.97
N GLY A 568 27.53 4.08 -0.06
CA GLY A 568 28.94 4.17 0.32
C GLY A 568 29.40 3.05 1.26
N GLU A 569 30.55 2.44 0.98
CA GLU A 569 31.12 1.38 1.82
C GLU A 569 31.32 1.82 3.27
N LYS A 570 31.75 3.06 3.52
CA LYS A 570 31.92 3.61 4.87
C LYS A 570 30.63 3.60 5.70
N TYR A 571 29.48 3.79 5.06
CA TYR A 571 28.18 3.73 5.72
C TYR A 571 27.88 2.28 6.11
N TRP A 572 28.00 1.36 5.15
CA TRP A 572 27.70 -0.05 5.36
C TRP A 572 28.65 -0.74 6.34
N SER A 573 29.92 -0.33 6.41
CA SER A 573 30.82 -0.79 7.47
C SER A 573 30.38 -0.36 8.87
N LYS A 574 29.72 0.80 9.01
CA LYS A 574 29.16 1.24 10.30
C LYS A 574 27.82 0.58 10.62
N MET A 575 27.00 0.34 9.59
CA MET A 575 25.65 -0.22 9.73
C MET A 575 25.57 -1.75 9.67
N GLN A 576 26.69 -2.44 9.46
CA GLN A 576 26.78 -3.90 9.24
C GLN A 576 26.12 -4.78 10.33
N ASP A 577 25.90 -4.23 11.53
CA ASP A 577 25.30 -4.92 12.68
C ASP A 577 23.94 -4.33 13.08
N TYR A 578 23.49 -3.27 12.41
CA TYR A 578 22.23 -2.56 12.69
C TYR A 578 21.16 -2.79 11.62
N GLU A 579 21.56 -3.00 10.37
CA GLU A 579 20.63 -3.31 9.27
C GLU A 579 21.33 -4.13 8.17
N PRO A 580 20.59 -4.97 7.43
CA PRO A 580 21.14 -5.69 6.30
C PRO A 580 21.50 -4.70 5.17
N CYS A 581 22.66 -4.90 4.55
CA CYS A 581 23.03 -4.18 3.33
C CYS A 581 22.11 -4.54 2.14
N PRO A 582 22.05 -3.69 1.09
CA PRO A 582 21.25 -3.95 -0.10
C PRO A 582 21.67 -5.25 -0.78
N ARG A 583 20.69 -6.08 -1.18
CA ARG A 583 20.95 -7.41 -1.74
C ARG A 583 19.84 -7.93 -2.64
N PHE A 584 20.19 -8.82 -3.56
CA PHE A 584 19.26 -9.60 -4.39
C PHE A 584 19.53 -11.10 -4.26
N ALA A 585 18.67 -11.94 -4.83
CA ALA A 585 18.78 -13.41 -4.71
C ALA A 585 18.90 -13.93 -3.26
N HIS A 586 18.39 -13.16 -2.30
CA HIS A 586 18.21 -13.54 -0.90
C HIS A 586 16.88 -14.28 -0.73
N GLN A 587 16.61 -14.77 0.49
CA GLN A 587 15.29 -15.26 0.86
C GLN A 587 14.76 -14.55 2.11
N LEU A 588 13.49 -14.19 2.06
CA LEU A 588 12.73 -13.58 3.15
C LEU A 588 11.51 -14.47 3.43
N VAL A 589 11.29 -14.83 4.69
CA VAL A 589 10.11 -15.57 5.15
C VAL A 589 9.47 -14.86 6.32
N TYR A 590 8.18 -15.12 6.57
CA TYR A 590 7.39 -14.44 7.59
C TYR A 590 6.76 -15.44 8.55
N ASP A 591 6.96 -15.20 9.85
CA ASP A 591 6.28 -15.87 10.94
C ASP A 591 5.00 -15.10 11.28
N HIS A 592 3.86 -15.60 10.83
CA HIS A 592 2.57 -14.95 11.09
C HIS A 592 2.12 -15.08 12.54
N THR A 593 2.71 -15.98 13.34
CA THR A 593 2.38 -16.14 14.76
C THR A 593 3.13 -15.12 15.59
N ARG A 594 4.42 -14.95 15.32
CA ARG A 594 5.30 -13.97 16.00
C ARG A 594 5.31 -12.58 15.37
N LYS A 595 4.74 -12.43 14.18
CA LYS A 595 4.72 -11.21 13.37
C LYS A 595 6.13 -10.67 13.05
N VAL A 596 7.09 -11.56 12.79
CA VAL A 596 8.49 -11.23 12.43
C VAL A 596 8.89 -11.85 11.09
N HIS A 597 9.88 -11.25 10.42
CA HIS A 597 10.47 -11.81 9.22
C HIS A 597 11.88 -12.31 9.49
N PHE A 598 12.32 -13.31 8.71
CA PHE A 598 13.69 -13.80 8.70
C PHE A 598 14.29 -13.65 7.30
N LEU A 599 15.50 -13.08 7.24
CA LEU A 599 16.25 -12.81 6.01
C LEU A 599 17.60 -13.53 6.05
N PHE A 600 17.93 -14.27 5.00
CA PHE A 600 19.22 -14.95 4.90
C PHE A 600 19.89 -14.73 3.53
N GLY A 601 21.21 -14.52 3.57
CA GLY A 601 22.12 -14.56 2.43
C GLY A 601 21.82 -13.56 1.31
N GLY A 602 22.15 -13.94 0.07
CA GLY A 602 21.98 -13.12 -1.14
C GLY A 602 23.27 -12.57 -1.72
N ASN A 603 23.15 -11.72 -2.75
CA ASN A 603 24.25 -11.04 -3.42
C ASN A 603 24.12 -9.52 -3.20
N PRO A 604 25.16 -8.82 -2.69
CA PRO A 604 25.12 -7.39 -2.42
C PRO A 604 25.25 -6.48 -3.67
N GLY A 605 25.42 -7.06 -4.86
CA GLY A 605 25.50 -6.31 -6.12
C GLY A 605 26.77 -5.48 -6.32
N ARG A 606 27.88 -5.90 -5.72
CA ARG A 606 29.17 -5.23 -5.91
C ARG A 606 29.74 -5.58 -7.28
N SER A 607 29.79 -4.62 -8.20
CA SER A 607 30.28 -4.83 -9.58
C SER A 607 31.72 -5.37 -9.65
N CYS A 608 32.56 -5.05 -8.67
CA CYS A 608 33.94 -5.57 -8.57
C CYS A 608 34.02 -7.03 -8.08
N LEU A 609 32.95 -7.55 -7.47
CA LEU A 609 32.86 -8.90 -6.89
C LEU A 609 31.52 -9.55 -7.23
N PRO A 610 31.24 -9.86 -8.50
CA PRO A 610 29.92 -10.36 -8.95
C PRO A 610 29.54 -11.71 -8.32
N ASN A 611 30.55 -12.51 -7.95
CA ASN A 611 30.39 -13.82 -7.36
C ASN A 611 30.22 -13.77 -5.83
N LEU A 612 30.34 -12.60 -5.19
CA LEU A 612 30.19 -12.49 -3.74
C LEU A 612 28.78 -12.92 -3.31
N ARG A 613 28.73 -13.74 -2.27
CA ARG A 613 27.51 -14.14 -1.58
C ARG A 613 27.61 -13.84 -0.09
N LEU A 614 26.46 -13.65 0.54
CA LEU A 614 26.34 -13.38 1.96
C LEU A 614 25.85 -14.65 2.70
N ASP A 615 26.20 -14.75 3.96
CA ASP A 615 25.78 -15.79 4.92
C ASP A 615 25.17 -15.18 6.20
N ASP A 616 24.91 -13.88 6.21
CA ASP A 616 24.34 -13.17 7.34
C ASP A 616 22.84 -13.50 7.50
N PHE A 617 22.43 -13.58 8.76
CA PHE A 617 21.08 -13.96 9.15
C PHE A 617 20.44 -12.85 10.00
N TRP A 618 19.24 -12.43 9.63
CA TRP A 618 18.57 -11.28 10.24
C TRP A 618 17.12 -11.59 10.58
N GLN A 619 16.67 -10.98 11.66
CA GLN A 619 15.26 -10.86 12.02
C GLN A 619 14.79 -9.41 11.79
N LEU A 620 13.59 -9.25 11.23
CA LEU A 620 12.90 -7.96 11.13
C LEU A 620 11.60 -8.01 11.92
N GLU A 621 11.45 -7.06 12.82
CA GLU A 621 10.19 -6.78 13.51
C GLU A 621 9.61 -5.46 13.01
N LEU A 622 8.32 -5.46 12.69
CA LEU A 622 7.57 -4.27 12.30
C LEU A 622 6.74 -3.79 13.49
N ARG A 623 7.10 -2.63 14.07
CA ARG A 623 6.39 -2.08 15.22
C ARG A 623 5.58 -0.83 14.84
N ARG A 624 4.29 -0.82 15.17
CA ARG A 624 3.50 0.41 15.24
C ARG A 624 3.74 1.11 16.58
N PRO A 625 3.46 2.42 16.69
CA PRO A 625 3.41 3.09 17.98
C PRO A 625 2.47 2.35 18.94
N THR A 626 2.96 2.07 20.14
CA THR A 626 2.17 1.42 21.18
C THR A 626 1.07 2.36 21.70
N ALA A 627 0.04 1.78 22.31
CA ALA A 627 -1.01 2.53 22.99
C ALA A 627 -0.42 3.52 24.02
N GLU A 628 0.62 3.12 24.76
CA GLU A 628 1.32 3.97 25.72
C GLU A 628 2.06 5.14 25.05
N GLN A 629 2.71 4.91 23.91
CA GLN A 629 3.35 5.99 23.15
C GLN A 629 2.34 7.00 22.61
N ILE A 630 1.18 6.55 22.13
CA ILE A 630 0.09 7.44 21.72
C ILE A 630 -0.46 8.21 22.91
N LEU A 631 -0.63 7.56 24.07
CA LEU A 631 -1.06 8.24 25.29
C LEU A 631 -0.08 9.35 25.71
N LYS A 632 1.23 9.05 25.72
CA LYS A 632 2.28 10.04 26.01
C LYS A 632 2.21 11.21 25.03
N LYS A 633 2.00 10.94 23.73
CA LYS A 633 1.83 11.97 22.70
C LYS A 633 0.62 12.87 22.97
N CYS A 634 -0.55 12.32 23.27
CA CYS A 634 -1.75 13.09 23.60
C CYS A 634 -1.56 13.93 24.86
N LYS A 635 -1.00 13.35 25.93
CA LYS A 635 -0.67 14.09 27.17
C LYS A 635 0.31 15.22 26.89
N LEU A 636 1.36 14.98 26.11
CA LEU A 636 2.33 16.01 25.74
C LEU A 636 1.65 17.17 24.99
N ILE A 637 0.69 16.90 24.09
CA ILE A 637 -0.10 17.93 23.40
C ILE A 637 -0.89 18.77 24.42
N ILE A 638 -1.58 18.13 25.35
CA ILE A 638 -2.35 18.79 26.42
C ILE A 638 -1.43 19.65 27.30
N ARG A 639 -0.30 19.09 27.77
CA ARG A 639 0.64 19.80 28.64
C ARG A 639 1.33 20.98 27.94
N LYS A 640 1.74 20.81 26.67
CA LYS A 640 2.31 21.90 25.85
C LYS A 640 1.30 23.04 25.70
N HIS A 641 0.02 22.72 25.53
CA HIS A 641 -1.03 23.72 25.43
C HIS A 641 -1.27 24.44 26.76
N LYS A 642 -1.42 23.70 27.86
CA LYS A 642 -1.52 24.29 29.21
C LYS A 642 -0.34 25.23 29.52
N PHE A 643 0.87 24.85 29.15
CA PHE A 643 2.05 25.71 29.29
C PHE A 643 1.92 27.02 28.52
N ARG A 644 1.35 27.01 27.31
CA ARG A 644 1.12 28.24 26.53
C ARG A 644 0.09 29.14 27.21
N GLU A 645 -0.98 28.59 27.76
CA GLU A 645 -1.96 29.36 28.54
C GLU A 645 -1.34 29.96 29.81
N LEU A 646 -0.55 29.18 30.54
CA LEU A 646 0.19 29.67 31.71
C LEU A 646 1.18 30.75 31.32
N ALA A 647 1.92 30.59 30.22
CA ALA A 647 2.90 31.60 29.78
C ALA A 647 2.26 32.96 29.45
N LEU A 648 0.98 32.98 29.05
CA LEU A 648 0.22 34.22 28.80
C LEU A 648 -0.24 34.91 30.10
N SER A 649 -0.46 34.15 31.18
CA SER A 649 -1.05 34.65 32.42
C SER A 649 -0.04 34.81 33.55
N ASN A 650 0.84 33.82 33.75
CA ASN A 650 1.85 33.77 34.80
C ASN A 650 3.13 33.06 34.30
N SER A 651 4.13 33.84 33.91
CA SER A 651 5.38 33.33 33.35
C SER A 651 6.22 32.50 34.33
N ILE A 652 6.11 32.76 35.64
CA ILE A 652 6.85 32.01 36.67
C ILE A 652 6.24 30.62 36.84
N GLU A 653 4.91 30.54 36.98
CA GLU A 653 4.21 29.26 37.07
C GLU A 653 4.34 28.44 35.78
N ALA A 654 4.35 29.11 34.62
CA ALA A 654 4.64 28.46 33.35
C ALA A 654 6.04 27.85 33.31
N LEU A 655 7.05 28.54 33.83
CA LEU A 655 8.42 28.04 33.91
C LEU A 655 8.51 26.82 34.84
N GLU A 656 7.88 26.87 36.01
CA GLU A 656 7.83 25.73 36.94
C GLU A 656 7.12 24.52 36.30
N TYR A 657 6.01 24.76 35.59
CA TYR A 657 5.27 23.72 34.88
C TYR A 657 6.10 23.09 33.75
N LEU A 658 6.88 23.89 33.02
CA LEU A 658 7.80 23.41 31.98
C LEU A 658 8.89 22.51 32.57
N GLN A 659 9.50 22.95 33.69
CA GLN A 659 10.58 22.25 34.38
C GLN A 659 10.13 20.95 35.07
N THR A 660 8.86 20.85 35.45
CA THR A 660 8.34 19.69 36.18
C THR A 660 7.49 18.79 35.27
N LYS A 661 6.34 19.27 34.79
CA LYS A 661 5.33 18.45 34.11
C LYS A 661 5.64 18.15 32.66
N ILE A 662 6.23 19.09 31.92
CA ILE A 662 6.62 18.84 30.52
C ILE A 662 7.93 18.07 30.49
N PHE A 663 8.90 18.43 31.33
CA PHE A 663 10.18 17.73 31.43
C PHE A 663 10.02 16.22 31.70
N GLU A 664 9.10 15.84 32.59
CA GLU A 664 8.82 14.44 32.96
C GLU A 664 8.40 13.56 31.77
N ILE A 665 7.63 14.10 30.83
CA ILE A 665 7.01 13.30 29.76
C ILE A 665 7.85 13.26 28.48
N ILE A 666 8.83 14.15 28.35
CA ILE A 666 9.68 14.23 27.16
C ILE A 666 10.77 13.17 27.20
N ASP A 667 10.97 12.51 26.06
CA ASP A 667 12.10 11.62 25.88
C ASP A 667 13.36 12.44 25.58
N HIS A 668 14.23 12.60 26.59
CA HIS A 668 15.48 13.35 26.46
C HIS A 668 16.57 12.58 25.68
N SER A 669 16.34 11.32 25.32
CA SER A 669 17.20 10.58 24.39
C SER A 669 16.88 10.89 22.91
N ASP A 670 15.68 11.43 22.66
CA ASP A 670 15.24 11.88 21.34
C ASP A 670 15.69 13.33 21.09
N MET A 671 16.61 13.51 20.14
CA MET A 671 17.15 14.83 19.78
C MET A 671 16.07 15.81 19.30
N GLN A 672 15.04 15.33 18.60
CA GLN A 672 13.97 16.17 18.07
C GLN A 672 13.05 16.64 19.19
N GLN A 673 12.63 15.72 20.07
CA GLN A 673 11.80 16.09 21.23
C GLN A 673 12.54 17.03 22.17
N THR A 674 13.83 16.81 22.39
CA THR A 674 14.68 17.69 23.19
C THR A 674 14.78 19.09 22.58
N LYS A 675 14.95 19.19 21.25
CA LYS A 675 14.95 20.48 20.55
C LYS A 675 13.60 21.19 20.66
N GLU A 676 12.49 20.47 20.49
CA GLU A 676 11.15 21.05 20.67
C GLU A 676 10.92 21.54 22.09
N PHE A 677 11.36 20.78 23.10
CA PHE A 677 11.31 21.19 24.51
C PHE A 677 12.05 22.50 24.74
N GLN A 678 13.28 22.60 24.24
CA GLN A 678 14.11 23.80 24.35
C GLN A 678 13.41 25.00 23.68
N LEU A 679 12.78 24.80 22.52
CA LEU A 679 12.05 25.85 21.82
C LEU A 679 10.83 26.37 22.60
N LEU A 680 10.21 25.57 23.47
CA LEU A 680 9.08 26.03 24.30
C LEU A 680 9.49 27.17 25.24
N THR A 681 10.74 27.21 25.69
CA THR A 681 11.23 28.29 26.56
C THR A 681 11.11 29.66 25.88
N SER A 682 11.21 29.74 24.55
CA SER A 682 11.08 31.00 23.81
C SER A 682 9.72 31.67 23.98
N ILE A 683 8.67 30.90 24.30
CA ILE A 683 7.31 31.39 24.50
C ILE A 683 7.24 32.29 25.75
N LEU A 684 8.06 32.02 26.77
CA LEU A 684 8.13 32.85 27.99
C LEU A 684 8.68 34.26 27.72
N PHE A 685 9.40 34.45 26.62
CA PHE A 685 10.10 35.69 26.28
C PHE A 685 9.47 36.44 25.09
N ARG A 686 8.38 35.93 24.52
CA ARG A 686 7.59 36.70 23.55
C ARG A 686 6.95 37.88 24.29
N LYS A 687 7.57 39.06 24.17
CA LYS A 687 7.03 40.33 24.72
C LYS A 687 5.54 40.49 24.37
N GLN A 688 4.77 41.03 25.33
CA GLN A 688 3.47 41.68 25.15
C GLN A 688 3.58 42.89 24.19
N ASN A 689 3.96 42.67 22.93
CA ASN A 689 4.36 43.70 21.98
C ASN A 689 3.16 44.29 21.20
N ASN A 690 2.00 44.47 21.84
CA ASN A 690 0.80 45.04 21.20
C ASN A 690 0.37 46.42 21.74
N SER A 691 1.24 47.13 22.45
CA SER A 691 0.92 48.50 22.87
C SER A 691 2.17 49.36 22.94
N LEU A 692 2.70 49.80 21.78
CA LEU A 692 3.54 51.02 21.63
C LEU A 692 4.07 51.32 20.21
N GLU A 693 3.58 50.68 19.14
CA GLU A 693 3.92 51.06 17.76
C GLU A 693 2.66 51.35 16.94
N ASP A 694 1.98 52.45 17.27
CA ASP A 694 1.21 53.29 16.31
C ASP A 694 0.52 54.44 17.07
N ALA A 695 1.32 55.40 17.54
CA ALA A 695 0.80 56.70 18.00
C ALA A 695 1.85 57.80 17.82
N SER A 696 2.35 57.95 16.60
CA SER A 696 2.91 59.24 16.15
C SER A 696 1.94 59.84 15.14
N HIS A 697 0.84 60.43 15.62
CA HIS A 697 0.42 61.78 15.24
C HIS A 697 -0.84 62.20 16.02
N SER A 698 -0.79 63.46 16.47
CA SER A 698 -1.84 64.30 17.04
C SER A 698 -2.00 64.32 18.57
N ASN A 699 -1.73 65.51 19.09
CA ASN A 699 -1.85 65.98 20.45
C ASN A 699 -3.29 65.83 20.98
N THR A 700 -3.50 65.22 22.13
CA THR A 700 -4.22 65.87 23.25
C THR A 700 -3.94 65.15 24.57
N ILE A 701 -3.43 65.91 25.53
CA ILE A 701 -3.19 65.50 26.91
C ILE A 701 -4.49 65.71 27.72
N LEU A 702 -4.66 64.86 28.75
CA LEU A 702 -5.60 64.93 29.88
C LEU A 702 -6.99 64.28 29.66
N ASN A 703 -7.15 62.99 30.01
CA ASN A 703 -8.30 62.48 30.79
C ASN A 703 -8.32 60.97 31.19
N GLU A 704 -7.27 60.16 30.97
CA GLU A 704 -7.37 58.69 31.23
C GLU A 704 -6.51 58.16 32.39
N LEU A 705 -6.39 58.89 33.52
CA LEU A 705 -5.71 58.37 34.71
C LEU A 705 -6.59 57.53 35.66
N THR A 706 -7.83 57.22 35.26
CA THR A 706 -8.75 56.38 36.06
C THR A 706 -9.33 55.17 35.31
N ALA A 707 -8.92 54.91 34.06
CA ALA A 707 -9.33 53.72 33.29
C ALA A 707 -8.22 52.65 33.15
N GLY A 708 -6.97 52.97 33.55
CA GLY A 708 -5.79 52.12 33.32
C GLY A 708 -5.64 50.88 34.23
N ALA A 709 -6.62 50.56 35.07
CA ALA A 709 -6.62 49.34 35.88
C ALA A 709 -7.55 48.24 35.32
N ALA A 710 -8.37 48.54 34.30
CA ALA A 710 -9.32 47.58 33.71
C ALA A 710 -8.86 47.02 32.35
N THR A 711 -7.85 47.63 31.71
CA THR A 711 -7.47 47.35 30.31
C THR A 711 -6.30 46.40 30.12
N GLN A 712 -5.66 45.93 31.20
CA GLN A 712 -4.56 44.93 31.14
C GLN A 712 -5.03 43.49 31.42
N GLN A 713 -6.30 43.27 31.80
CA GLN A 713 -6.87 41.95 32.14
C GLN A 713 -7.54 41.23 30.95
N CYS A 714 -7.72 41.89 29.80
CA CYS A 714 -8.33 41.31 28.61
C CYS A 714 -7.27 40.91 27.56
N ILE A 715 -6.47 39.88 27.83
CA ILE A 715 -6.12 38.95 26.75
C ILE A 715 -7.46 38.28 26.41
N ASN A 716 -8.02 38.53 25.22
CA ASN A 716 -9.43 38.28 24.93
C ASN A 716 -9.82 36.85 25.35
N ALA A 717 -10.88 36.70 26.15
CA ALA A 717 -11.44 35.39 26.47
C ALA A 717 -11.68 34.54 25.20
N ARG A 718 -11.98 35.22 24.09
CA ARG A 718 -12.10 34.66 22.75
C ARG A 718 -10.80 34.04 22.20
N ASP A 719 -9.64 34.61 22.49
CA ASP A 719 -8.34 34.06 22.07
C ASP A 719 -8.03 32.78 22.83
N VAL A 720 -8.37 32.71 24.12
CA VAL A 720 -8.24 31.50 24.94
C VAL A 720 -9.23 30.42 24.47
N HIS A 721 -10.49 30.79 24.19
CA HIS A 721 -11.49 29.87 23.64
C HIS A 721 -11.03 29.26 22.30
N ASN A 722 -10.50 30.08 21.39
CA ASN A 722 -9.97 29.63 20.11
C ASN A 722 -8.80 28.66 20.29
N LEU A 723 -7.82 29.01 21.15
CA LEU A 723 -6.69 28.14 21.46
C LEU A 723 -7.14 26.79 22.01
N ARG A 724 -8.11 26.77 22.93
CA ARG A 724 -8.65 25.52 23.50
C ARG A 724 -9.42 24.71 22.47
N THR A 725 -10.15 25.36 21.58
CA THR A 725 -10.84 24.70 20.47
C THR A 725 -9.85 24.08 19.49
N GLU A 726 -8.71 24.73 19.22
CA GLU A 726 -7.62 24.12 18.45
C GLU A 726 -7.04 22.88 19.13
N LEU A 727 -6.85 22.92 20.46
CA LEU A 727 -6.42 21.75 21.23
C LEU A 727 -7.40 20.58 21.09
N TYR A 728 -8.70 20.86 21.23
CA TYR A 728 -9.75 19.85 21.04
C TYR A 728 -9.70 19.25 19.63
N ASN A 729 -9.64 20.09 18.59
CA ASN A 729 -9.57 19.62 17.20
C ASN A 729 -8.35 18.72 16.97
N LYS A 730 -7.19 19.10 17.52
CA LYS A 730 -5.96 18.30 17.42
C LYS A 730 -6.06 16.96 18.13
N LEU A 731 -6.76 16.89 19.26
CA LEU A 731 -7.01 15.62 19.96
C LEU A 731 -8.09 14.78 19.27
N ALA A 732 -9.08 15.41 18.65
CA ALA A 732 -10.12 14.72 17.88
C ALA A 732 -9.55 13.94 16.68
N GLU A 733 -8.40 14.34 16.11
CA GLU A 733 -7.70 13.58 15.06
C GLU A 733 -7.31 12.16 15.45
N PHE A 734 -7.17 11.87 16.75
CA PHE A 734 -6.84 10.54 17.27
C PHE A 734 -8.07 9.61 17.35
N PHE A 735 -9.27 10.13 17.11
CA PHE A 735 -10.51 9.39 17.13
C PHE A 735 -11.04 9.15 15.71
N PRO A 736 -11.83 8.09 15.50
CA PRO A 736 -12.51 7.84 14.23
C PRO A 736 -13.39 9.03 13.81
N GLU A 737 -13.40 9.36 12.52
CA GLU A 737 -14.20 10.50 12.00
C GLU A 737 -15.68 10.39 12.35
N SER A 738 -16.21 9.17 12.44
CA SER A 738 -17.60 8.90 12.82
C SER A 738 -17.96 9.35 14.23
N LEU A 739 -16.98 9.49 15.14
CA LEU A 739 -17.21 9.96 16.50
C LEU A 739 -17.05 11.47 16.64
N THR A 740 -16.28 12.11 15.75
CA THR A 740 -15.88 13.52 15.86
C THR A 740 -16.89 14.48 15.24
N GLN A 741 -16.80 15.77 15.57
CA GLN A 741 -17.42 16.83 14.77
C GLN A 741 -16.82 16.87 13.34
N PRO A 742 -17.49 17.51 12.37
CA PRO A 742 -16.94 17.66 11.02
C PRO A 742 -15.55 18.31 11.03
N ARG A 743 -14.60 17.76 10.26
CA ARG A 743 -13.24 18.32 10.14
C ARG A 743 -13.22 19.63 9.36
N ALA A 744 -14.02 19.74 8.30
CA ALA A 744 -14.18 20.98 7.52
C ALA A 744 -14.81 22.12 8.34
N ASN A 745 -14.54 23.37 7.97
CA ASN A 745 -15.25 24.53 8.52
C ASN A 745 -16.26 25.05 7.51
N LEU A 746 -17.38 25.58 8.00
CA LEU A 746 -18.45 26.10 7.15
C LEU A 746 -17.98 27.24 6.24
N ILE A 747 -17.05 28.08 6.73
CA ILE A 747 -16.49 29.22 5.99
C ILE A 747 -15.68 28.74 4.77
N ASP A 748 -14.96 27.62 4.90
CA ASP A 748 -14.11 27.06 3.83
C ASP A 748 -14.93 26.54 2.64
N LEU A 749 -16.25 26.38 2.81
CA LEU A 749 -17.17 25.89 1.78
C LEU A 749 -17.82 27.03 0.97
N LEU A 750 -17.56 28.30 1.35
CA LEU A 750 -18.06 29.44 0.61
C LEU A 750 -17.14 29.71 -0.61
N PRO A 751 -17.68 29.72 -1.83
CA PRO A 751 -16.91 30.16 -3.00
C PRO A 751 -16.71 31.68 -2.89
N LEU A 752 -15.51 32.11 -2.53
CA LEU A 752 -15.08 33.51 -2.51
C LEU A 752 -14.18 33.82 -3.69
#